data_AF-A0A3M0C6B4-F1
#
_entry.id   AF-A0A3M0C6B4-F1
#
_cell.length_a   1.000
_cell.length_b   1.000
_cell.length_c   1.000
_cell.angle_alpha   90.00
_cell.angle_beta   90.00
_cell.angle_gamma   90.00
#
_symmetry.space_group_name_H-M   'P 1'
#
loop_
_entity.id
_entity.type
_entity.pdbx_description
1 polymer ?
#
loop_
_entity_poly.entity_id
_entity_poly.type
_entity_poly.pdbx_seq_one_letter_code
_entity_poly.pdbx_strand_id
1 'polypeptide(L)'
;MRFLPRYPAKTARSLAAVLTAGTAFILSAAGATAGFGSQDLQRALSFQTIPSQDDPKPQDDKPDAKADEPPAEEDGDGKNEDDGKDGQEKDEPGKSDQDKTEEGGNDAAADQKPASASEPTGTPAKNTPTKSKPARKTPQKKSQFRSIASVIKGHKKFDGLFPLYQDPETGRLRMEIREDQLDREFIYFSHVMDGVVEGGHFRGQYRQQKIIRINRYFNRIEFVEENPFFYFDPDNPLARARDANISPAILAVARIEAASSEEGAEDTPEPSEAEKHEATGTDAADTPSDSAAEDEATAPEIPEKPADDRKMLASARTDAPQTATTDPETGAEDSADTDQQAGEEKTGKDEDALEDTATTPPLKRYLIRADGLFASEALDQIKPSRAPGQKSGDRFGLGKLSSAKTKISAIGNYPENTAVTADYVYTNPQPPAVGTGLEITDPRNVTVRVQHTLLRMPDDGYSPRLDDPRVGYFLNYVNDMTSTDVTPWRDMINRWRLVKKDPQATLSEPVKPIVWWVENTTPEDLRPVIVRAVESWNIAFEAAGFRNAIQVRIQPDDADWDAGDIRYNVIRWTASPTPAFTGYGPSFTNPRTGEILGADIMLEYSFFSDLMRVGRSFDLETYDLATMDFRKGPSGARIWRPNGGASGHTHTHHNPGDAKGCTISSHLRRSVALGKTLAATLKGGNSHSDRLLEEALYYLVIHEVGHTLGLTHNMKGSFGRPYASAHDILAQGGGLVGSVMDYPAVNIAPPGEPQAYFYTTRPGPYDVWAVQFGYDTRLDDPDIRRAHLERSSDPALAFGNDADDMSIPGKGVDPRVNVFDFSDDPVRYAADRLELDRQAMARLMERYQTNGDESYQGLRNAFLTIAWDMLWQGRVVSRYIGGVYVDRATPGQPGATAPYRPVAKSVQKQAMGVLTTGMFAPDAFDIDGDLARHLAIQRRGFRHYFGTEDPKLHDMALGIQADILAHLLHPFTLRRMTDTGLYGNDYSVPEMMGDLTGAIFDTDSRGAVNTMRQGLQHYYVDRLIGVFGSVFYDEVARSSALGNLRRIRRSMDRWRGDAATRAHRDHIAFKIDRALETGR
;
A
#
# COMPACT_ATOMS: atom_id res chain seq x y z
N MET A 1 0.19 28.00 -6.24
CA MET A 1 -0.98 28.94 -6.10
C MET A 1 -0.54 30.41 -6.23
N ARG A 2 -1.46 31.40 -6.29
CA ARG A 2 -1.13 32.86 -6.11
C ARG A 2 -1.91 33.55 -4.98
N PHE A 3 -2.48 32.76 -4.05
CA PHE A 3 -3.25 33.22 -2.89
C PHE A 3 -2.88 32.41 -1.65
N LEU A 4 -1.97 32.96 -0.82
CA LEU A 4 -1.76 32.59 0.58
C LEU A 4 -1.50 33.90 1.36
N PRO A 5 -2.43 34.38 2.21
CA PRO A 5 -2.17 35.54 3.03
C PRO A 5 -1.17 35.19 4.14
N ARG A 6 -0.03 35.90 4.19
CA ARG A 6 0.93 35.75 5.28
C ARG A 6 0.29 36.20 6.61
N TYR A 7 0.04 35.27 7.52
CA TYR A 7 -0.36 35.62 8.88
C TYR A 7 0.75 36.41 9.59
N PRO A 8 0.46 37.54 10.25
CA PRO A 8 1.47 38.37 10.90
C PRO A 8 1.96 37.75 12.20
N ALA A 9 3.27 37.82 12.45
CA ALA A 9 3.92 37.25 13.64
C ALA A 9 3.62 38.05 14.93
N LYS A 10 2.39 37.94 15.46
CA LYS A 10 1.95 38.59 16.71
C LYS A 10 1.13 37.69 17.66
N THR A 11 1.39 36.38 17.68
CA THR A 11 0.81 35.44 18.67
C THR A 11 1.85 34.75 19.57
N ALA A 12 3.15 35.00 19.35
CA ALA A 12 4.26 34.39 20.09
C ALA A 12 4.55 34.97 21.49
N ARG A 13 3.55 35.57 22.17
CA ARG A 13 3.72 36.17 23.52
C ARG A 13 2.68 35.79 24.58
N SER A 14 1.64 35.03 24.24
CA SER A 14 0.66 34.54 25.24
C SER A 14 0.96 33.13 25.76
N LEU A 15 1.78 32.34 25.04
CA LEU A 15 2.07 30.95 25.42
C LEU A 15 3.08 30.84 26.59
N ALA A 16 3.96 31.83 26.73
CA ALA A 16 4.99 31.87 27.78
C ALA A 16 4.45 32.20 29.19
N ALA A 17 3.19 32.66 29.31
CA ALA A 17 2.60 33.04 30.59
C ALA A 17 1.93 31.88 31.35
N VAL A 18 1.62 30.77 30.66
CA VAL A 18 0.92 29.60 31.25
C VAL A 18 1.91 28.57 31.81
N LEU A 19 3.12 28.50 31.26
CA LEU A 19 4.16 27.52 31.63
C LEU A 19 4.87 27.81 32.97
N THR A 20 4.55 28.89 33.66
CA THR A 20 5.21 29.31 34.93
C THR A 20 4.33 29.17 36.18
N ALA A 21 3.17 28.50 36.06
CA ALA A 21 2.21 28.32 37.16
C ALA A 21 1.88 26.84 37.47
N GLY A 22 2.63 25.89 36.90
CA GLY A 22 2.32 24.45 36.92
C GLY A 22 3.11 23.59 37.91
N THR A 23 3.85 24.17 38.87
CA THR A 23 4.88 23.44 39.64
C THR A 23 4.71 23.53 41.16
N ALA A 24 3.49 23.78 41.66
CA ALA A 24 3.23 23.88 43.10
C ALA A 24 1.79 23.52 43.50
N PHE A 25 1.40 22.23 43.43
CA PHE A 25 0.52 21.60 44.43
C PHE A 25 0.47 20.06 44.29
N ILE A 26 0.53 19.36 45.43
CA ILE A 26 0.08 17.97 45.67
C ILE A 26 0.72 16.91 44.72
N LEU A 27 1.88 16.35 45.07
CA LEU A 27 1.96 15.17 45.96
C LEU A 27 1.07 15.22 47.21
N SER A 28 0.04 14.37 47.28
CA SER A 28 -0.60 13.81 48.49
C SER A 28 -2.03 13.33 48.21
N ALA A 29 -2.22 12.06 47.80
CA ALA A 29 -3.46 11.29 48.00
C ALA A 29 -3.32 9.82 47.51
N ALA A 30 -2.55 9.00 48.22
CA ALA A 30 -2.65 7.54 48.11
C ALA A 30 -3.23 6.98 49.40
N GLY A 31 -4.37 6.28 49.31
CA GLY A 31 -4.96 5.53 50.44
C GLY A 31 -6.15 6.20 51.15
N ALA A 32 -7.36 5.89 50.68
CA ALA A 32 -8.56 5.80 51.52
C ALA A 32 -9.53 4.79 50.87
N THR A 33 -10.07 3.86 51.65
CA THR A 33 -10.99 2.80 51.20
C THR A 33 -12.36 2.92 51.85
N ALA A 34 -13.31 2.10 51.38
CA ALA A 34 -14.63 1.83 51.96
C ALA A 34 -15.75 2.89 51.77
N GLY A 35 -16.50 2.74 50.67
CA GLY A 35 -17.91 2.34 50.74
C GLY A 35 -18.99 3.40 51.01
N PHE A 36 -19.94 3.49 50.09
CA PHE A 36 -21.38 3.54 50.41
C PHE A 36 -22.19 2.76 49.36
N GLY A 37 -23.36 2.26 49.74
CA GLY A 37 -24.15 1.31 48.97
C GLY A 37 -25.28 1.91 48.13
N SER A 38 -26.02 1.04 47.43
CA SER A 38 -27.12 1.38 46.54
C SER A 38 -28.40 1.82 47.26
N GLN A 39 -28.91 3.02 46.93
CA GLN A 39 -30.33 3.30 46.63
C GLN A 39 -30.49 4.75 46.09
N ASP A 40 -31.71 5.13 45.72
CA ASP A 40 -32.12 6.46 45.25
C ASP A 40 -31.51 7.02 43.95
N LEU A 41 -31.92 6.45 42.82
CA LEU A 41 -32.01 7.20 41.54
C LEU A 41 -33.17 6.74 40.64
N GLN A 42 -34.37 6.61 41.23
CA GLN A 42 -35.64 6.49 40.51
C GLN A 42 -36.71 7.45 41.07
N ARG A 43 -36.71 8.72 40.63
CA ARG A 43 -37.87 9.65 40.62
C ARG A 43 -37.48 11.07 40.15
N ALA A 44 -37.66 11.38 38.86
CA ALA A 44 -37.65 12.76 38.34
C ALA A 44 -38.25 12.87 36.90
N LEU A 45 -39.45 12.33 36.66
CA LEU A 45 -40.13 12.44 35.37
C LEU A 45 -41.64 12.71 35.54
N SER A 46 -42.02 13.98 35.72
CA SER A 46 -43.38 14.50 35.47
C SER A 46 -43.49 16.01 35.76
N PHE A 47 -43.88 16.81 34.76
CA PHE A 47 -44.76 18.01 34.82
C PHE A 47 -44.82 18.56 33.37
N GLN A 48 -45.83 18.20 32.57
CA GLN A 48 -47.21 18.71 32.48
C GLN A 48 -47.36 20.10 31.84
N THR A 49 -48.29 20.17 30.89
CA THR A 49 -48.74 21.34 30.12
C THR A 49 -50.07 21.87 30.65
N ILE A 50 -50.29 23.18 30.52
CA ILE A 50 -51.60 23.86 30.64
C ILE A 50 -51.58 25.13 29.73
N PRO A 51 -52.73 25.78 29.40
CA PRO A 51 -53.06 26.01 27.99
C PRO A 51 -53.46 27.46 27.65
N SER A 52 -53.96 27.68 26.42
CA SER A 52 -55.05 28.63 26.16
C SER A 52 -56.03 28.06 25.14
N GLN A 53 -57.32 28.36 25.29
CA GLN A 53 -58.29 28.30 24.21
C GLN A 53 -58.49 29.72 23.64
N ASP A 54 -59.01 29.82 22.43
CA ASP A 54 -60.35 30.39 22.20
C ASP A 54 -60.80 30.09 20.76
N ASP A 55 -62.11 29.94 20.56
CA ASP A 55 -62.80 29.62 19.30
C ASP A 55 -64.17 30.33 19.36
N PRO A 56 -64.67 30.92 18.26
CA PRO A 56 -65.92 30.35 17.76
C PRO A 56 -66.13 30.36 16.23
N LYS A 57 -66.78 29.29 15.78
CA LYS A 57 -67.54 29.11 14.53
C LYS A 57 -68.89 29.90 14.59
N PRO A 58 -69.85 29.80 13.62
CA PRO A 58 -69.91 28.99 12.39
C PRO A 58 -70.47 29.71 11.13
N GLN A 59 -70.50 29.01 9.97
CA GLN A 59 -71.75 28.51 9.34
C GLN A 59 -71.46 27.69 8.06
N ASP A 60 -72.50 26.97 7.61
CA ASP A 60 -72.51 25.96 6.55
C ASP A 60 -72.76 26.54 5.15
N ASP A 61 -72.42 25.79 4.08
CA ASP A 61 -73.47 25.28 3.17
C ASP A 61 -72.99 24.26 2.11
N LYS A 62 -73.95 23.50 1.59
CA LYS A 62 -73.96 22.54 0.46
C LYS A 62 -75.39 22.59 -0.14
N PRO A 63 -75.70 22.16 -1.38
CA PRO A 63 -75.20 20.93 -2.02
C PRO A 63 -75.13 20.95 -3.58
N ASP A 64 -75.03 19.74 -4.17
CA ASP A 64 -75.54 19.30 -5.50
C ASP A 64 -74.99 19.89 -6.83
N ALA A 65 -75.04 19.20 -7.98
CA ALA A 65 -75.06 17.74 -8.29
C ALA A 65 -74.93 17.48 -9.83
N LYS A 66 -74.42 16.29 -10.23
CA LYS A 66 -74.59 15.63 -11.56
C LYS A 66 -73.97 16.34 -12.80
N ALA A 67 -73.71 15.69 -13.95
CA ALA A 67 -73.53 14.27 -14.33
C ALA A 67 -72.88 14.18 -15.75
N ASP A 68 -72.85 12.96 -16.33
CA ASP A 68 -72.78 12.59 -17.76
C ASP A 68 -71.42 12.13 -18.37
N GLU A 69 -71.48 10.96 -19.00
CA GLU A 69 -70.53 10.34 -19.95
C GLU A 69 -71.24 10.16 -21.34
N PRO A 70 -70.75 9.34 -22.29
CA PRO A 70 -69.83 9.66 -23.39
C PRO A 70 -70.56 9.67 -24.78
N PRO A 71 -69.84 9.84 -25.92
CA PRO A 71 -69.25 8.72 -26.70
C PRO A 71 -67.78 9.03 -27.15
N ALA A 72 -66.91 8.16 -27.69
CA ALA A 72 -66.96 6.90 -28.47
C ALA A 72 -66.86 7.05 -30.02
N GLU A 73 -65.86 6.36 -30.62
CA GLU A 73 -65.61 6.07 -32.06
C GLU A 73 -65.29 7.32 -32.96
N GLU A 74 -64.58 7.28 -34.11
CA GLU A 74 -64.27 6.24 -35.13
C GLU A 74 -62.81 6.26 -35.69
N ASP A 75 -62.53 5.30 -36.59
CA ASP A 75 -61.32 4.94 -37.34
C ASP A 75 -60.81 5.90 -38.47
N GLY A 76 -59.73 5.51 -39.15
CA GLY A 76 -59.24 6.04 -40.44
C GLY A 76 -57.70 6.06 -40.54
N ASP A 77 -56.97 5.01 -40.94
CA ASP A 77 -56.95 4.17 -42.16
C ASP A 77 -56.21 4.79 -43.38
N GLY A 78 -55.40 3.97 -44.07
CA GLY A 78 -54.53 4.33 -45.21
C GLY A 78 -53.05 3.94 -45.01
N LYS A 79 -52.58 2.75 -45.44
CA LYS A 79 -52.19 2.31 -46.81
C LYS A 79 -50.87 2.91 -47.35
N ASN A 80 -50.06 2.22 -48.16
CA ASN A 80 -49.72 0.79 -48.40
C ASN A 80 -48.60 0.73 -49.47
N GLU A 81 -48.21 -0.48 -49.90
CA GLU A 81 -47.34 -0.83 -51.06
C GLU A 81 -45.80 -0.80 -50.83
N ASP A 82 -45.00 -1.76 -51.33
CA ASP A 82 -45.26 -3.20 -51.60
C ASP A 82 -43.91 -3.98 -51.71
N ASP A 83 -43.97 -5.26 -52.11
CA ASP A 83 -42.94 -6.14 -52.67
C ASP A 83 -41.86 -6.74 -51.73
N GLY A 84 -42.00 -8.05 -51.47
CA GLY A 84 -41.10 -8.96 -52.19
C GLY A 84 -40.40 -10.14 -51.48
N LYS A 85 -41.15 -11.20 -51.13
CA LYS A 85 -40.74 -12.64 -51.16
C LYS A 85 -39.72 -13.14 -50.10
N ASP A 86 -40.11 -14.08 -49.24
CA ASP A 86 -40.18 -15.57 -49.39
C ASP A 86 -38.85 -16.27 -49.03
N GLY A 87 -38.79 -17.30 -48.16
CA GLY A 87 -39.90 -17.99 -47.50
C GLY A 87 -39.49 -18.86 -46.29
N GLN A 88 -40.36 -19.80 -45.95
CA GLN A 88 -40.36 -20.68 -44.75
C GLN A 88 -39.32 -21.84 -44.90
N GLU A 89 -39.04 -22.72 -43.92
CA GLU A 89 -39.91 -23.29 -42.87
C GLU A 89 -39.13 -23.82 -41.64
N LYS A 90 -39.82 -24.47 -40.69
CA LYS A 90 -39.29 -25.03 -39.43
C LYS A 90 -38.94 -26.52 -39.61
N ASP A 91 -38.22 -27.12 -38.64
CA ASP A 91 -38.77 -28.22 -37.81
C ASP A 91 -37.79 -28.78 -36.74
N GLU A 92 -38.39 -29.32 -35.67
CA GLU A 92 -37.85 -30.32 -34.71
C GLU A 92 -38.68 -31.62 -34.88
N PRO A 93 -38.44 -32.78 -34.20
CA PRO A 93 -37.39 -33.15 -33.23
C PRO A 93 -36.70 -34.51 -33.53
N GLY A 94 -35.78 -34.95 -32.66
CA GLY A 94 -35.27 -36.34 -32.64
C GLY A 94 -34.47 -36.70 -31.37
N LYS A 95 -34.64 -37.92 -30.85
CA LYS A 95 -33.99 -38.48 -29.64
C LYS A 95 -33.49 -39.92 -29.91
N SER A 96 -32.78 -40.49 -28.91
CA SER A 96 -32.28 -41.88 -28.72
C SER A 96 -30.85 -42.17 -29.17
N ASP A 97 -30.01 -43.00 -28.51
CA ASP A 97 -29.95 -43.59 -27.14
C ASP A 97 -28.44 -43.81 -26.80
N GLN A 98 -27.92 -43.59 -25.58
CA GLN A 98 -27.77 -44.49 -24.42
C GLN A 98 -27.09 -45.88 -24.63
N ASP A 99 -25.76 -45.95 -24.40
CA ASP A 99 -25.04 -46.86 -23.45
C ASP A 99 -23.62 -46.24 -23.17
N LYS A 100 -22.71 -46.56 -22.21
CA LYS A 100 -22.44 -47.70 -21.29
C LYS A 100 -21.73 -48.92 -21.92
N THR A 101 -21.01 -49.82 -21.22
CA THR A 101 -20.61 -50.09 -19.79
C THR A 101 -19.09 -50.47 -19.73
N GLU A 102 -18.32 -50.66 -18.63
CA GLU A 102 -18.13 -50.03 -17.29
C GLU A 102 -16.72 -50.46 -16.72
N GLU A 103 -16.05 -49.63 -15.87
CA GLU A 103 -15.08 -49.96 -14.77
C GLU A 103 -13.71 -50.72 -14.94
N GLY A 104 -12.74 -50.39 -14.06
CA GLY A 104 -11.59 -51.22 -13.60
C GLY A 104 -10.23 -51.13 -14.35
N GLY A 105 -9.04 -51.29 -13.75
CA GLY A 105 -8.65 -51.34 -12.32
C GLY A 105 -7.20 -51.85 -12.05
N ASN A 106 -6.39 -51.07 -11.32
CA ASN A 106 -5.19 -51.38 -10.47
C ASN A 106 -3.92 -52.17 -10.93
N ASP A 107 -2.77 -51.71 -10.38
CA ASP A 107 -1.58 -52.41 -9.83
C ASP A 107 -0.34 -52.93 -10.64
N ALA A 108 0.80 -52.80 -9.93
CA ALA A 108 2.03 -53.64 -9.90
C ALA A 108 3.13 -53.61 -11.01
N ALA A 109 4.18 -52.82 -10.75
CA ALA A 109 5.60 -53.20 -10.54
C ALA A 109 6.44 -54.14 -11.48
N ALA A 110 7.71 -53.72 -11.67
CA ALA A 110 8.97 -54.49 -11.69
C ALA A 110 9.51 -55.24 -12.95
N ASP A 111 10.53 -54.60 -13.58
CA ASP A 111 11.92 -55.11 -13.79
C ASP A 111 12.31 -56.06 -14.97
N GLN A 112 13.60 -55.99 -15.32
CA GLN A 112 14.49 -56.93 -16.04
C GLN A 112 14.85 -56.77 -17.55
N LYS A 113 16.07 -57.28 -17.83
CA LYS A 113 17.05 -57.16 -18.96
C LYS A 113 17.10 -58.51 -19.75
N PRO A 114 18.11 -58.85 -20.60
CA PRO A 114 18.93 -58.13 -21.60
C PRO A 114 19.17 -58.88 -22.95
N ALA A 115 19.79 -58.20 -23.95
CA ALA A 115 20.61 -58.77 -25.08
C ALA A 115 21.47 -57.64 -25.72
N SER A 116 22.65 -57.71 -26.39
CA SER A 116 23.72 -58.70 -26.77
C SER A 116 23.52 -59.64 -27.99
N ALA A 117 24.50 -59.93 -28.87
CA ALA A 117 25.81 -59.31 -29.26
C ALA A 117 26.47 -60.10 -30.43
N SER A 118 27.28 -59.49 -31.32
CA SER A 118 28.21 -60.22 -32.24
C SER A 118 29.28 -59.36 -32.97
N GLU A 119 30.52 -59.89 -33.03
CA GLU A 119 31.55 -59.59 -34.06
C GLU A 119 31.67 -60.81 -35.03
N PRO A 120 32.62 -60.89 -36.01
CA PRO A 120 34.01 -61.36 -35.71
C PRO A 120 35.17 -61.04 -36.71
N THR A 121 36.42 -61.35 -36.31
CA THR A 121 37.68 -61.58 -37.11
C THR A 121 38.36 -60.43 -37.91
N GLY A 122 39.70 -60.35 -38.06
CA GLY A 122 40.80 -61.05 -37.35
C GLY A 122 42.24 -61.01 -37.97
N THR A 123 43.27 -60.83 -37.11
CA THR A 123 44.68 -61.38 -37.20
C THR A 123 45.77 -60.75 -38.17
N PRO A 124 47.12 -60.96 -37.98
CA PRO A 124 48.11 -59.83 -38.02
C PRO A 124 49.55 -60.07 -38.61
N ALA A 125 50.47 -59.07 -38.50
CA ALA A 125 51.84 -59.14 -37.88
C ALA A 125 53.09 -58.51 -38.60
N LYS A 126 54.11 -58.14 -37.76
CA LYS A 126 55.59 -57.97 -37.97
C LYS A 126 56.27 -56.62 -38.41
N ASN A 127 56.76 -55.90 -37.39
CA ASN A 127 58.15 -55.43 -37.10
C ASN A 127 58.99 -54.44 -37.98
N THR A 128 59.43 -53.35 -37.29
CA THR A 128 60.74 -52.61 -37.36
C THR A 128 61.16 -51.80 -38.61
N PRO A 129 62.09 -50.81 -38.50
CA PRO A 129 62.68 -50.13 -37.33
C PRO A 129 62.57 -48.57 -37.35
N THR A 130 63.20 -47.89 -36.37
CA THR A 130 63.19 -46.43 -36.14
C THR A 130 64.02 -45.57 -37.12
N LYS A 131 63.55 -44.36 -37.42
CA LYS A 131 64.38 -43.17 -37.74
C LYS A 131 63.82 -41.90 -37.08
N SER A 132 64.70 -40.94 -36.80
CA SER A 132 64.42 -39.71 -36.04
C SER A 132 63.63 -38.65 -36.83
N LYS A 133 62.85 -37.83 -36.11
CA LYS A 133 62.27 -36.58 -36.62
C LYS A 133 63.05 -35.37 -36.06
N PRO A 134 63.20 -34.28 -36.82
CA PRO A 134 63.81 -33.04 -36.34
C PRO A 134 62.90 -32.31 -35.33
N ALA A 135 63.49 -31.38 -34.58
CA ALA A 135 62.79 -30.61 -33.55
C ALA A 135 61.58 -29.85 -34.12
N ARG A 136 60.39 -30.18 -33.61
CA ARG A 136 59.14 -29.46 -33.92
C ARG A 136 59.10 -28.19 -33.07
N LYS A 137 59.07 -27.02 -33.70
CA LYS A 137 58.85 -25.73 -33.01
C LYS A 137 57.62 -25.84 -32.10
N THR A 138 57.73 -25.33 -30.88
CA THR A 138 56.61 -25.25 -29.92
C THR A 138 55.44 -24.51 -30.57
N PRO A 139 54.24 -25.10 -30.67
CA PRO A 139 53.09 -24.37 -31.15
C PRO A 139 52.68 -23.35 -30.07
N GLN A 140 52.82 -22.06 -30.37
CA GLN A 140 52.09 -21.03 -29.61
C GLN A 140 50.61 -21.40 -29.62
N LYS A 141 49.97 -21.44 -28.44
CA LYS A 141 48.51 -21.50 -28.37
C LYS A 141 47.97 -20.28 -29.12
N LYS A 142 47.30 -20.48 -30.26
CA LYS A 142 46.42 -19.44 -30.79
C LYS A 142 45.32 -19.23 -29.76
N SER A 143 45.08 -17.99 -29.34
CA SER A 143 43.94 -17.67 -28.47
C SER A 143 42.65 -18.19 -29.11
N GLN A 144 41.76 -18.75 -28.29
CA GLN A 144 40.45 -19.20 -28.71
C GLN A 144 39.51 -18.03 -29.04
N PHE A 145 39.88 -16.81 -28.62
CA PHE A 145 39.08 -15.60 -28.73
C PHE A 145 39.87 -14.48 -29.45
N ARG A 146 39.13 -13.51 -30.00
CA ARG A 146 39.69 -12.24 -30.50
C ARG A 146 40.15 -11.38 -29.31
N SER A 147 41.04 -10.41 -29.50
CA SER A 147 41.32 -9.39 -28.47
C SER A 147 40.11 -8.46 -28.30
N ILE A 148 39.97 -7.83 -27.13
CA ILE A 148 38.81 -6.99 -26.82
C ILE A 148 38.87 -5.72 -27.68
N ALA A 149 40.03 -5.07 -27.76
CA ALA A 149 40.26 -3.89 -28.61
C ALA A 149 39.85 -4.11 -30.08
N SER A 150 40.02 -5.32 -30.63
CA SER A 150 39.62 -5.65 -32.00
C SER A 150 38.11 -5.71 -32.24
N VAL A 151 37.30 -5.79 -31.18
CA VAL A 151 35.83 -5.87 -31.22
C VAL A 151 35.17 -4.57 -30.78
N ILE A 152 35.75 -3.86 -29.80
CA ILE A 152 35.21 -2.59 -29.27
C ILE A 152 35.65 -1.34 -30.06
N LYS A 153 36.46 -1.48 -31.12
CA LYS A 153 36.91 -0.33 -31.91
C LYS A 153 35.71 0.52 -32.38
N GLY A 154 35.77 1.83 -32.14
CA GLY A 154 34.70 2.77 -32.48
C GLY A 154 33.44 2.70 -31.61
N HIS A 155 33.39 1.84 -30.58
CA HIS A 155 32.26 1.81 -29.64
C HIS A 155 32.38 2.93 -28.60
N LYS A 156 31.25 3.50 -28.16
CA LYS A 156 31.21 4.35 -26.97
C LYS A 156 31.39 3.47 -25.73
N LYS A 157 32.42 3.76 -24.93
CA LYS A 157 32.68 3.13 -23.62
C LYS A 157 31.86 3.82 -22.52
N PHE A 158 31.41 3.03 -21.54
CA PHE A 158 30.82 3.50 -20.29
C PHE A 158 31.47 2.71 -19.16
N ASP A 159 32.32 3.36 -18.36
CA ASP A 159 32.99 2.74 -17.20
C ASP A 159 32.05 2.58 -15.99
N GLY A 160 32.38 1.64 -15.11
CA GLY A 160 31.58 1.26 -13.95
C GLY A 160 31.81 -0.19 -13.54
N LEU A 161 30.93 -0.75 -12.71
CA LEU A 161 31.03 -2.10 -12.12
C LEU A 161 31.38 -3.16 -13.19
N PHE A 162 30.61 -3.18 -14.28
CA PHE A 162 30.94 -3.89 -15.52
C PHE A 162 31.13 -2.87 -16.64
N PRO A 163 32.32 -2.74 -17.27
CA PRO A 163 32.50 -1.83 -18.39
C PRO A 163 31.60 -2.20 -19.57
N LEU A 164 30.85 -1.23 -20.08
CA LEU A 164 29.92 -1.40 -21.19
C LEU A 164 30.45 -0.71 -22.45
N TYR A 165 30.20 -1.31 -23.60
CA TYR A 165 30.61 -0.79 -24.91
C TYR A 165 29.41 -0.83 -25.87
N GLN A 166 28.97 0.34 -26.32
CA GLN A 166 27.86 0.47 -27.26
C GLN A 166 28.36 0.82 -28.67
N ASP A 167 27.94 0.03 -29.65
CA ASP A 167 28.13 0.29 -31.07
C ASP A 167 27.25 1.50 -31.50
N PRO A 168 27.83 2.61 -32.00
CA PRO A 168 27.06 3.81 -32.35
C PRO A 168 26.27 3.67 -33.66
N GLU A 169 26.60 2.71 -34.53
CA GLU A 169 25.88 2.46 -35.79
C GLU A 169 24.70 1.50 -35.56
N THR A 170 24.90 0.45 -34.77
CA THR A 170 23.89 -0.61 -34.58
C THR A 170 23.18 -0.58 -33.22
N GLY A 171 23.58 0.31 -32.32
CA GLY A 171 23.04 0.46 -30.95
C GLY A 171 23.36 -0.71 -30.01
N ARG A 172 24.04 -1.76 -30.50
CA ARG A 172 24.28 -3.02 -29.77
C ARG A 172 25.19 -2.83 -28.58
N LEU A 173 24.82 -3.45 -27.48
CA LEU A 173 25.51 -3.38 -26.20
C LEU A 173 26.37 -4.62 -25.97
N ARG A 174 27.63 -4.38 -25.59
CA ARG A 174 28.56 -5.40 -25.08
C ARG A 174 28.92 -5.09 -23.64
N MET A 175 29.17 -6.13 -22.86
CA MET A 175 29.59 -6.05 -21.47
C MET A 175 30.90 -6.80 -21.29
N GLU A 176 31.83 -6.17 -20.58
CA GLU A 176 33.09 -6.76 -20.15
C GLU A 176 32.93 -7.30 -18.73
N ILE A 177 33.40 -8.52 -18.54
CA ILE A 177 33.43 -9.22 -17.26
C ILE A 177 34.88 -9.60 -16.98
N ARG A 178 35.39 -9.13 -15.85
CA ARG A 178 36.75 -9.41 -15.37
C ARG A 178 36.79 -10.72 -14.59
N GLU A 179 37.98 -11.31 -14.46
CA GLU A 179 38.19 -12.59 -13.77
C GLU A 179 37.86 -12.54 -12.26
N ASP A 180 37.96 -11.36 -11.60
CA ASP A 180 37.53 -11.17 -10.20
C ASP A 180 36.00 -11.22 -10.01
N GLN A 181 35.24 -11.04 -11.10
CA GLN A 181 33.77 -11.01 -11.10
C GLN A 181 33.15 -12.37 -11.45
N LEU A 182 33.98 -13.36 -11.80
CA LEU A 182 33.51 -14.72 -12.07
C LEU A 182 33.28 -15.49 -10.76
N ASP A 183 32.25 -16.33 -10.79
CA ASP A 183 31.78 -17.14 -9.67
C ASP A 183 31.39 -16.29 -8.43
N ARG A 184 31.12 -14.98 -8.63
CA ARG A 184 30.65 -14.01 -7.63
C ARG A 184 29.14 -13.76 -7.73
N GLU A 185 28.53 -13.51 -6.57
CA GLU A 185 27.15 -13.05 -6.44
C GLU A 185 27.05 -11.52 -6.64
N PHE A 186 25.96 -11.09 -7.27
CA PHE A 186 25.55 -9.70 -7.46
C PHE A 186 24.05 -9.59 -7.17
N ILE A 187 23.60 -8.43 -6.69
CA ILE A 187 22.17 -8.17 -6.52
C ILE A 187 21.63 -7.64 -7.85
N TYR A 188 20.61 -8.30 -8.37
CA TYR A 188 19.86 -7.85 -9.54
C TYR A 188 18.49 -7.35 -9.11
N PHE A 189 18.07 -6.22 -9.66
CA PHE A 189 16.65 -5.89 -9.69
C PHE A 189 16.28 -5.14 -10.97
N SER A 190 14.98 -4.99 -11.17
CA SER A 190 14.43 -4.19 -12.25
C SER A 190 13.28 -3.31 -11.76
N HIS A 191 13.11 -2.15 -12.36
CA HIS A 191 11.95 -1.29 -12.13
C HIS A 191 11.46 -0.64 -13.43
N VAL A 192 10.17 -0.39 -13.53
CA VAL A 192 9.56 0.25 -14.71
C VAL A 192 9.79 1.75 -14.62
N MET A 193 10.44 2.34 -15.62
CA MET A 193 10.61 3.79 -15.73
C MET A 193 9.41 4.47 -16.38
N ASP A 194 8.68 3.76 -17.25
CA ASP A 194 7.46 4.21 -17.91
C ASP A 194 6.64 3.03 -18.48
N GLY A 195 5.31 3.15 -18.56
CA GLY A 195 4.45 2.08 -19.07
C GLY A 195 2.94 2.32 -18.84
N VAL A 196 2.10 1.49 -19.47
CA VAL A 196 0.63 1.63 -19.44
C VAL A 196 -0.01 0.70 -18.40
N VAL A 197 -0.93 1.25 -17.60
CA VAL A 197 -1.51 0.62 -16.40
C VAL A 197 -2.41 -0.56 -16.77
N GLU A 198 -3.15 -0.41 -17.86
CA GLU A 198 -3.98 -1.41 -18.52
C GLU A 198 -3.15 -2.64 -18.95
N GLY A 199 -1.84 -2.45 -19.17
CA GLY A 199 -0.86 -3.50 -19.48
C GLY A 199 -0.19 -4.13 -18.26
N GLY A 200 -0.48 -3.65 -17.04
CA GLY A 200 0.12 -4.10 -15.78
C GLY A 200 1.38 -3.35 -15.35
N HIS A 201 1.68 -2.20 -15.95
CA HIS A 201 2.92 -1.44 -15.75
C HIS A 201 2.65 0.03 -15.42
N PHE A 202 3.48 0.61 -14.54
CA PHE A 202 3.42 2.04 -14.21
C PHE A 202 4.82 2.56 -13.88
N ARG A 203 5.05 3.86 -14.07
CA ARG A 203 6.31 4.54 -13.71
C ARG A 203 6.66 4.26 -12.24
N GLY A 204 7.93 3.94 -11.98
CA GLY A 204 8.50 3.56 -10.69
C GLY A 204 8.04 2.21 -10.11
N GLN A 205 7.32 1.36 -10.85
CA GLN A 205 6.98 0.00 -10.38
C GLN A 205 8.25 -0.85 -10.16
N TYR A 206 8.63 -1.09 -8.91
CA TYR A 206 9.68 -2.05 -8.56
C TYR A 206 9.21 -3.49 -8.86
N ARG A 207 10.07 -4.30 -9.49
CA ARG A 207 9.71 -5.63 -10.02
C ARG A 207 10.28 -6.77 -9.17
N GLN A 208 11.09 -7.66 -9.75
CA GLN A 208 11.77 -8.75 -9.05
C GLN A 208 13.13 -8.28 -8.53
N GLN A 209 13.49 -8.68 -7.31
CA GLN A 209 14.83 -8.60 -6.74
C GLN A 209 15.41 -10.02 -6.61
N LYS A 210 16.68 -10.19 -6.95
CA LYS A 210 17.34 -11.50 -7.08
C LYS A 210 18.80 -11.41 -6.66
N ILE A 211 19.37 -12.56 -6.29
CA ILE A 211 20.82 -12.74 -6.27
C ILE A 211 21.20 -13.49 -7.55
N ILE A 212 22.08 -12.90 -8.36
CA ILE A 212 22.59 -13.51 -9.59
C ILE A 212 24.09 -13.76 -9.43
N ARG A 213 24.48 -15.03 -9.57
CA ARG A 213 25.89 -15.43 -9.69
C ARG A 213 26.30 -15.51 -11.15
N ILE A 214 27.49 -14.99 -11.47
CA ILE A 214 28.04 -14.94 -12.84
C ILE A 214 29.10 -16.03 -13.00
N ASN A 215 28.70 -17.20 -13.52
CA ASN A 215 29.61 -18.35 -13.68
C ASN A 215 30.21 -18.38 -15.09
N ARG A 216 31.43 -18.92 -15.26
CA ARG A 216 32.03 -19.17 -16.59
C ARG A 216 32.08 -20.66 -16.92
N TYR A 217 31.31 -21.06 -17.94
CA TYR A 217 31.33 -22.43 -18.48
C TYR A 217 32.06 -22.47 -19.84
N PHE A 218 33.33 -22.89 -19.87
CA PHE A 218 34.18 -22.97 -21.08
C PHE A 218 34.28 -21.65 -21.90
N ASN A 219 33.37 -21.45 -22.86
CA ASN A 219 33.33 -20.33 -23.82
C ASN A 219 32.04 -19.48 -23.72
N ARG A 220 31.25 -19.69 -22.66
CA ARG A 220 30.05 -18.92 -22.32
C ARG A 220 30.09 -18.48 -20.85
N ILE A 221 29.36 -17.40 -20.57
CA ILE A 221 29.03 -16.90 -19.24
C ILE A 221 27.56 -17.25 -18.97
N GLU A 222 27.27 -17.62 -17.73
CA GLU A 222 25.94 -18.03 -17.26
C GLU A 222 25.52 -17.13 -16.11
N PHE A 223 24.34 -16.53 -16.22
CA PHE A 223 23.72 -15.71 -15.18
C PHE A 223 22.72 -16.60 -14.44
N VAL A 224 23.05 -16.92 -13.19
CA VAL A 224 22.37 -17.94 -12.41
C VAL A 224 21.69 -17.30 -11.21
N GLU A 225 20.37 -17.45 -11.11
CA GLU A 225 19.60 -17.01 -9.95
C GLU A 225 19.81 -18.01 -8.79
N GLU A 226 20.29 -17.47 -7.68
CA GLU A 226 20.55 -18.19 -6.43
C GLU A 226 19.34 -18.11 -5.50
N ASN A 227 19.09 -19.17 -4.75
CA ASN A 227 17.94 -19.27 -3.86
C ASN A 227 18.27 -18.75 -2.45
N PRO A 228 17.58 -17.70 -1.93
CA PRO A 228 17.81 -17.17 -0.59
C PRO A 228 16.93 -17.81 0.50
N PHE A 229 15.89 -18.57 0.15
CA PHE A 229 14.86 -19.05 1.08
C PHE A 229 15.33 -20.17 2.04
N PHE A 230 16.58 -20.62 1.92
CA PHE A 230 17.15 -21.71 2.71
C PHE A 230 18.48 -21.30 3.34
N TYR A 231 18.54 -21.37 4.66
CA TYR A 231 19.76 -21.23 5.45
C TYR A 231 20.24 -22.60 5.93
N PHE A 232 21.56 -22.76 6.00
CA PHE A 232 22.23 -23.88 6.62
C PHE A 232 23.37 -23.31 7.47
N ASP A 233 23.39 -23.64 8.76
CA ASP A 233 24.49 -23.33 9.67
C ASP A 233 25.83 -23.87 9.08
N PRO A 234 26.82 -23.01 8.77
CA PRO A 234 28.09 -23.44 8.17
C PRO A 234 28.88 -24.44 9.00
N ASP A 235 28.75 -24.40 10.34
CA ASP A 235 29.45 -25.33 11.24
C ASP A 235 28.73 -26.69 11.34
N ASN A 236 27.46 -26.74 10.92
CA ASN A 236 26.67 -27.97 10.91
C ASN A 236 27.08 -28.90 9.75
N PRO A 237 27.31 -30.22 10.01
CA PRO A 237 27.57 -31.22 8.98
C PRO A 237 26.64 -31.23 7.76
N LEU A 238 25.38 -30.81 7.92
CA LEU A 238 24.38 -30.75 6.85
C LEU A 238 24.62 -29.64 5.82
N ALA A 239 25.38 -28.58 6.14
CA ALA A 239 25.71 -27.52 5.16
C ALA A 239 26.51 -28.04 3.96
N ARG A 240 27.19 -29.20 4.09
CA ARG A 240 27.82 -29.90 2.96
C ARG A 240 26.83 -30.53 1.97
N ALA A 241 25.54 -30.54 2.30
CA ALA A 241 24.43 -30.97 1.46
C ALA A 241 23.47 -29.82 1.11
N ARG A 242 23.86 -28.55 1.34
CA ARG A 242 23.01 -27.36 1.10
C ARG A 242 22.47 -27.22 -0.33
N ASP A 243 23.16 -27.82 -1.30
CA ASP A 243 22.80 -27.79 -2.72
C ASP A 243 21.91 -29.01 -3.12
N ALA A 244 21.58 -29.90 -2.19
CA ALA A 244 20.83 -31.13 -2.47
C ALA A 244 19.34 -30.84 -2.72
N ASN A 245 18.84 -31.23 -3.89
CA ASN A 245 17.47 -30.98 -4.39
C ASN A 245 17.09 -29.49 -4.55
N ILE A 246 18.01 -28.56 -4.33
CA ILE A 246 17.81 -27.13 -4.62
C ILE A 246 18.38 -26.86 -6.02
N SER A 247 17.50 -26.59 -6.98
CA SER A 247 17.90 -26.29 -8.36
C SER A 247 18.21 -24.80 -8.50
N PRO A 248 19.46 -24.39 -8.82
CA PRO A 248 19.72 -23.04 -9.29
C PRO A 248 19.08 -22.82 -10.68
N ALA A 249 18.72 -21.58 -11.00
CA ALA A 249 18.04 -21.25 -12.26
C ALA A 249 18.98 -20.46 -13.20
N ILE A 250 19.40 -21.08 -14.31
CA ILE A 250 20.19 -20.40 -15.34
C ILE A 250 19.25 -19.49 -16.15
N LEU A 251 19.18 -18.22 -15.80
CA LEU A 251 18.31 -17.22 -16.42
C LEU A 251 18.77 -16.84 -17.84
N ALA A 252 20.08 -16.60 -17.99
CA ALA A 252 20.64 -16.15 -19.25
C ALA A 252 22.03 -16.75 -19.52
N VAL A 253 22.33 -16.91 -20.80
CA VAL A 253 23.60 -17.50 -21.28
C VAL A 253 24.17 -16.62 -22.39
N ALA A 254 25.38 -16.10 -22.18
CA ALA A 254 26.05 -15.21 -23.13
C ALA A 254 27.37 -15.81 -23.61
N ARG A 255 27.57 -15.88 -24.94
CA ARG A 255 28.82 -16.39 -25.52
C ARG A 255 29.92 -15.34 -25.48
N ILE A 256 31.13 -15.76 -25.14
CA ILE A 256 32.34 -14.92 -25.15
C ILE A 256 32.73 -14.60 -26.60
N GLU A 257 32.73 -13.31 -26.97
CA GLU A 257 33.06 -12.81 -28.31
C GLU A 257 34.54 -12.46 -28.48
N ALA A 258 35.20 -12.06 -27.39
CA ALA A 258 36.60 -11.67 -27.27
C ALA A 258 37.09 -11.85 -25.82
N ALA A 259 38.41 -11.91 -25.63
CA ALA A 259 39.05 -11.94 -24.33
C ALA A 259 40.44 -11.28 -24.38
N SER A 260 40.96 -10.81 -23.25
CA SER A 260 42.35 -10.35 -23.15
C SER A 260 43.35 -11.50 -23.32
N SER A 261 44.62 -11.17 -23.61
CA SER A 261 45.73 -12.11 -23.61
C SER A 261 45.96 -12.75 -22.23
N GLU A 262 46.63 -13.91 -22.20
CA GLU A 262 47.05 -14.57 -20.94
C GLU A 262 48.29 -13.89 -20.30
N GLU A 263 48.86 -12.89 -20.97
CA GLU A 263 49.87 -11.96 -20.47
C GLU A 263 49.25 -10.55 -20.44
N GLY A 264 49.41 -9.84 -19.32
CA GLY A 264 48.74 -8.57 -19.02
C GLY A 264 49.34 -7.36 -19.72
N ALA A 265 49.21 -7.29 -21.04
CA ALA A 265 49.46 -6.07 -21.81
C ALA A 265 48.22 -5.16 -21.82
N GLU A 266 48.44 -3.86 -22.01
CA GLU A 266 47.39 -2.86 -22.16
C GLU A 266 46.63 -3.06 -23.49
N ASP A 267 45.43 -3.64 -23.44
CA ASP A 267 44.47 -3.74 -24.56
C ASP A 267 43.54 -2.50 -24.63
N THR A 268 44.06 -1.34 -24.21
CA THR A 268 43.42 -0.01 -24.32
C THR A 268 43.72 0.60 -25.70
N PRO A 269 42.72 1.15 -26.41
CA PRO A 269 43.00 1.98 -27.58
C PRO A 269 43.71 3.27 -27.16
N GLU A 270 44.70 3.71 -27.92
CA GLU A 270 45.27 5.06 -27.77
C GLU A 270 44.16 6.12 -27.92
N PRO A 271 44.20 7.24 -27.17
CA PRO A 271 43.29 8.36 -27.39
C PRO A 271 43.49 8.90 -28.80
N SER A 272 42.40 9.34 -29.43
CA SER A 272 42.46 9.98 -30.75
C SER A 272 43.26 11.29 -30.69
N GLU A 273 43.85 11.70 -31.81
CA GLU A 273 44.74 12.86 -31.89
C GLU A 273 44.03 14.23 -31.65
N ALA A 274 42.75 14.22 -31.27
CA ALA A 274 41.96 15.40 -30.96
C ALA A 274 42.27 16.03 -29.58
N GLU A 275 42.71 15.24 -28.59
CA GLU A 275 42.92 15.72 -27.21
C GLU A 275 44.35 16.20 -26.91
N LYS A 276 45.16 16.49 -27.93
CA LYS A 276 46.57 16.94 -27.76
C LYS A 276 46.82 18.44 -27.96
N HIS A 277 45.78 19.24 -28.22
CA HIS A 277 45.90 20.69 -28.40
C HIS A 277 44.74 21.50 -27.80
N GLU A 278 44.75 21.72 -26.48
CA GLU A 278 44.19 22.96 -25.92
C GLU A 278 44.84 23.32 -24.56
N ALA A 279 45.94 24.08 -24.61
CA ALA A 279 46.68 24.51 -23.41
C ALA A 279 47.47 25.84 -23.58
N THR A 280 47.05 26.74 -24.47
CA THR A 280 47.65 28.10 -24.59
C THR A 280 46.69 29.17 -25.11
N GLY A 281 46.40 30.16 -24.27
CA GLY A 281 46.58 31.59 -24.60
C GLY A 281 45.66 32.31 -25.59
N THR A 282 44.85 33.22 -25.02
CA THR A 282 44.71 34.66 -25.40
C THR A 282 44.20 35.10 -26.79
N ASP A 283 43.10 35.86 -26.71
CA ASP A 283 42.83 37.16 -27.36
C ASP A 283 42.36 37.30 -28.84
N ALA A 284 41.42 38.25 -28.97
CA ALA A 284 41.13 39.13 -30.10
C ALA A 284 40.40 38.59 -31.36
N ALA A 285 39.11 38.94 -31.42
CA ALA A 285 38.37 39.56 -32.55
C ALA A 285 38.68 39.16 -34.01
N ASP A 286 37.63 38.76 -34.75
CA ASP A 286 36.93 39.74 -35.60
C ASP A 286 35.49 39.31 -35.99
N THR A 287 34.65 40.27 -36.39
CA THR A 287 33.28 40.06 -36.92
C THR A 287 32.98 41.05 -38.04
N PRO A 288 32.31 40.61 -39.13
CA PRO A 288 30.89 40.98 -39.31
C PRO A 288 30.07 39.79 -39.91
N SER A 289 28.75 39.86 -40.19
CA SER A 289 27.86 41.01 -40.45
C SER A 289 26.36 40.73 -40.19
N ASP A 290 25.63 41.75 -39.75
CA ASP A 290 24.23 42.11 -40.12
C ASP A 290 23.04 41.18 -39.75
N SER A 291 21.84 41.68 -39.40
CA SER A 291 21.31 43.07 -39.41
C SER A 291 20.09 43.30 -38.46
N ALA A 292 19.81 44.58 -38.18
CA ALA A 292 18.61 45.21 -37.56
C ALA A 292 18.31 44.93 -36.06
N ALA A 293 18.23 45.90 -35.12
CA ALA A 293 17.55 47.23 -35.04
C ALA A 293 16.09 47.15 -34.55
N GLU A 294 15.50 48.03 -33.71
CA GLU A 294 15.87 49.27 -32.97
C GLU A 294 14.74 49.52 -31.91
N ASP A 295 14.85 50.23 -30.78
CA ASP A 295 15.97 50.87 -30.04
C ASP A 295 15.92 50.40 -28.54
N GLU A 296 15.99 51.10 -27.38
CA GLU A 296 16.12 52.49 -26.90
C GLU A 296 16.82 52.46 -25.49
N ALA A 297 17.32 53.58 -24.93
CA ALA A 297 18.13 53.57 -23.68
C ALA A 297 17.89 54.76 -22.71
N THR A 298 18.16 54.57 -21.40
CA THR A 298 18.83 55.56 -20.52
C THR A 298 19.20 55.03 -19.13
N ALA A 299 20.30 55.53 -18.57
CA ALA A 299 20.69 55.49 -17.15
C ALA A 299 21.08 56.92 -16.70
N PRO A 300 21.34 57.19 -15.40
CA PRO A 300 22.76 57.30 -15.02
C PRO A 300 23.15 56.99 -13.54
N GLU A 301 24.42 56.61 -13.39
CA GLU A 301 25.40 57.02 -12.33
C GLU A 301 25.30 56.61 -10.84
N ILE A 302 26.49 56.59 -10.23
CA ILE A 302 26.87 56.18 -8.86
C ILE A 302 27.95 57.16 -8.35
N PRO A 303 28.06 57.42 -7.04
CA PRO A 303 29.38 57.72 -6.43
C PRO A 303 29.70 56.84 -5.20
N GLU A 304 30.99 56.80 -4.82
CA GLU A 304 31.57 55.79 -3.90
C GLU A 304 31.92 56.30 -2.47
N LYS A 305 31.98 55.36 -1.50
CA LYS A 305 33.03 55.20 -0.43
C LYS A 305 33.26 56.37 0.59
N PRO A 306 34.22 56.26 1.54
CA PRO A 306 34.44 55.18 2.56
C PRO A 306 34.69 55.74 3.99
N ALA A 307 34.93 54.87 5.01
CA ALA A 307 36.04 54.97 6.00
C ALA A 307 35.91 54.00 7.22
N ASP A 308 37.06 53.57 7.76
CA ASP A 308 37.27 52.88 9.06
C ASP A 308 37.60 53.88 10.20
N ASP A 309 37.57 53.45 11.48
CA ASP A 309 38.74 53.65 12.37
C ASP A 309 38.83 52.69 13.60
N ARG A 310 39.93 52.79 14.37
CA ARG A 310 40.63 51.71 15.10
C ARG A 310 40.45 51.56 16.63
N LYS A 311 40.68 50.31 17.08
CA LYS A 311 41.30 49.77 18.34
C LYS A 311 41.85 50.72 19.45
N MET A 312 41.68 50.30 20.72
CA MET A 312 42.66 50.30 21.87
C MET A 312 42.16 49.31 22.97
N LEU A 313 42.95 48.38 23.57
CA LEU A 313 43.93 48.43 24.70
C LEU A 313 43.32 48.77 26.10
N ALA A 314 43.67 48.16 27.27
CA ALA A 314 44.48 46.96 27.60
C ALA A 314 44.35 46.47 29.10
N SER A 315 44.65 45.18 29.34
CA SER A 315 45.36 44.53 30.49
C SER A 315 44.99 44.66 32.01
N ALA A 316 44.88 43.48 32.66
CA ALA A 316 45.59 43.00 33.89
C ALA A 316 44.93 42.90 35.32
N ARG A 317 44.96 41.66 35.88
CA ARG A 317 45.20 41.23 37.31
C ARG A 317 44.13 41.62 38.39
N THR A 318 44.00 40.97 39.58
CA THR A 318 44.78 39.92 40.31
C THR A 318 43.92 39.09 41.32
N ASP A 319 44.47 37.96 41.81
CA ASP A 319 44.32 37.31 43.16
C ASP A 319 43.01 36.60 43.65
N ALA A 320 43.21 35.69 44.63
CA ALA A 320 42.24 34.89 45.41
C ALA A 320 42.51 35.10 46.94
N PRO A 321 41.79 34.49 47.94
CA PRO A 321 41.95 33.05 48.30
C PRO A 321 40.82 32.29 49.10
N GLN A 322 40.82 30.96 48.99
CA GLN A 322 40.66 29.86 50.01
C GLN A 322 39.64 29.84 51.21
N THR A 323 39.52 28.62 51.79
CA THR A 323 38.96 28.17 53.11
C THR A 323 37.46 27.73 53.14
N ALA A 324 37.04 26.62 53.80
CA ALA A 324 37.76 25.50 54.45
C ALA A 324 36.89 24.21 54.64
N THR A 325 37.58 23.05 54.78
CA THR A 325 37.38 21.79 55.59
C THR A 325 36.06 21.54 56.38
N THR A 326 35.60 20.33 56.75
CA THR A 326 36.13 18.93 56.89
C THR A 326 35.07 17.88 56.43
N ASP A 327 35.35 16.67 55.92
CA ASP A 327 36.08 15.49 56.47
C ASP A 327 35.39 14.80 57.68
N PRO A 328 35.54 13.48 57.91
CA PRO A 328 36.26 12.43 57.15
C PRO A 328 35.25 11.49 56.39
N GLU A 329 35.44 10.20 56.01
CA GLU A 329 36.40 9.14 56.41
C GLU A 329 36.66 8.09 55.28
N THR A 330 36.88 6.80 55.60
CA THR A 330 37.60 5.80 54.75
C THR A 330 36.75 4.55 54.40
N GLY A 331 37.14 3.60 53.52
CA GLY A 331 38.35 3.32 52.71
C GLY A 331 38.08 2.13 51.74
N ALA A 332 39.03 1.43 51.10
CA ALA A 332 40.50 1.52 51.01
C ALA A 332 41.03 0.71 49.78
N GLU A 333 42.27 1.00 49.34
CA GLU A 333 43.19 0.11 48.55
C GLU A 333 42.79 -0.33 47.11
N ASP A 334 43.68 -0.39 46.10
CA ASP A 334 45.13 -0.10 46.03
C ASP A 334 45.58 0.25 44.57
N SER A 335 46.90 0.50 44.38
CA SER A 335 47.66 0.79 43.13
C SER A 335 47.62 2.25 42.65
N ALA A 336 48.70 2.85 42.11
CA ALA A 336 50.08 2.39 41.85
C ALA A 336 51.08 3.58 41.87
N ASP A 337 52.39 3.32 41.87
CA ASP A 337 53.46 4.27 41.46
C ASP A 337 54.72 3.46 41.03
N THR A 338 55.20 3.51 39.78
CA THR A 338 56.21 4.44 39.17
C THR A 338 57.68 4.13 39.55
N ASP A 339 58.74 4.62 38.88
CA ASP A 339 58.89 5.70 37.89
C ASP A 339 60.10 5.48 36.93
N GLN A 340 60.35 6.48 36.06
CA GLN A 340 61.61 6.95 35.46
C GLN A 340 61.74 6.87 33.92
N GLN A 341 61.21 7.92 33.26
CA GLN A 341 61.95 8.97 32.50
C GLN A 341 63.30 8.59 31.83
N ALA A 342 63.71 9.14 30.67
CA ALA A 342 63.48 10.49 30.14
C ALA A 342 63.73 10.61 28.62
N GLY A 343 63.29 11.71 27.98
CA GLY A 343 63.73 12.10 26.62
C GLY A 343 62.81 13.10 25.89
N GLU A 344 63.26 14.36 25.75
CA GLU A 344 62.72 15.37 24.81
C GLU A 344 63.51 15.30 23.46
N GLU A 345 63.19 15.95 22.32
CA GLU A 345 62.34 17.13 22.07
C GLU A 345 61.87 17.21 20.57
N LYS A 346 60.60 17.62 20.33
CA LYS A 346 59.96 18.33 19.18
C LYS A 346 60.25 18.05 17.67
N THR A 347 59.20 18.37 16.90
CA THR A 347 59.09 18.58 15.42
C THR A 347 59.01 17.31 14.55
N GLY A 348 58.19 17.26 13.49
CA GLY A 348 57.10 18.18 13.09
C GLY A 348 56.74 18.10 11.60
N LYS A 349 55.45 18.34 11.28
CA LYS A 349 54.78 18.29 9.96
C LYS A 349 54.33 16.92 9.43
N ASP A 350 53.09 16.93 8.93
CA ASP A 350 52.65 16.54 7.59
C ASP A 350 53.43 15.40 6.90
N GLU A 351 52.84 14.20 6.86
CA GLU A 351 53.12 13.18 5.84
C GLU A 351 51.82 12.81 5.13
N ASP A 352 51.80 12.94 3.80
CA ASP A 352 50.67 12.55 2.95
C ASP A 352 50.49 11.03 2.94
N ALA A 353 49.27 10.58 2.64
CA ALA A 353 48.97 9.15 2.49
C ALA A 353 49.67 8.59 1.23
N LEU A 354 50.81 7.93 1.43
CA LEU A 354 51.52 7.19 0.39
C LEU A 354 50.66 6.03 -0.13
N GLU A 355 50.17 6.15 -1.37
CA GLU A 355 49.52 5.05 -2.08
C GLU A 355 50.54 3.94 -2.38
N ASP A 356 50.43 2.81 -1.68
CA ASP A 356 51.21 1.60 -2.00
C ASP A 356 50.71 1.00 -3.32
N THR A 357 51.37 1.38 -4.41
CA THR A 357 51.04 1.00 -5.79
C THR A 357 51.53 -0.41 -6.14
N ALA A 358 51.13 -1.38 -5.31
CA ALA A 358 51.27 -2.80 -5.54
C ALA A 358 50.47 -3.22 -6.79
N THR A 359 51.13 -3.19 -7.95
CA THR A 359 50.54 -3.47 -9.27
C THR A 359 50.09 -4.93 -9.37
N THR A 360 48.82 -5.16 -9.03
CA THR A 360 48.14 -6.44 -9.23
C THR A 360 48.21 -6.83 -10.71
N PRO A 361 48.63 -8.06 -11.07
CA PRO A 361 48.76 -8.46 -12.47
C PRO A 361 47.42 -8.32 -13.20
N PRO A 362 47.38 -7.77 -14.43
CA PRO A 362 46.12 -7.46 -15.11
C PRO A 362 45.22 -8.68 -15.26
N LEU A 363 44.06 -8.63 -14.58
CA LEU A 363 43.06 -9.68 -14.57
C LEU A 363 42.55 -9.98 -15.97
N LYS A 364 42.23 -11.25 -16.23
CA LYS A 364 41.70 -11.66 -17.53
C LYS A 364 40.32 -11.05 -17.75
N ARG A 365 40.07 -10.57 -18.95
CA ARG A 365 38.81 -9.91 -19.34
C ARG A 365 38.09 -10.71 -20.40
N TYR A 366 36.77 -10.75 -20.32
CA TYR A 366 35.87 -11.45 -21.23
C TYR A 366 34.79 -10.49 -21.75
N LEU A 367 34.66 -10.37 -23.06
CA LEU A 367 33.64 -9.53 -23.69
C LEU A 367 32.47 -10.40 -24.18
N ILE A 368 31.26 -10.09 -23.72
CA ILE A 368 30.01 -10.73 -24.12
C ILE A 368 29.05 -9.73 -24.75
N ARG A 369 28.04 -10.21 -25.49
CA ARG A 369 26.89 -9.39 -25.89
C ARG A 369 25.90 -9.26 -24.74
N ALA A 370 25.51 -8.02 -24.43
CA ALA A 370 24.58 -7.69 -23.37
C ALA A 370 23.13 -7.49 -23.88
N ASP A 371 22.93 -7.34 -25.19
CA ASP A 371 21.59 -7.27 -25.82
C ASP A 371 20.68 -8.42 -25.35
N GLY A 372 21.23 -9.63 -25.25
CA GLY A 372 20.50 -10.83 -24.83
C GLY A 372 20.13 -10.85 -23.35
N LEU A 373 20.67 -9.95 -22.53
CA LEU A 373 20.39 -9.81 -21.10
C LEU A 373 19.36 -8.71 -20.84
N PHE A 374 19.54 -7.53 -21.46
CA PHE A 374 18.80 -6.31 -21.15
C PHE A 374 17.81 -5.86 -22.22
N ALA A 375 17.84 -6.43 -23.43
CA ALA A 375 16.84 -6.24 -24.48
C ALA A 375 15.99 -7.52 -24.70
N SER A 376 15.84 -8.32 -23.65
CA SER A 376 15.10 -9.58 -23.63
C SER A 376 14.40 -9.79 -22.27
N GLU A 377 13.41 -10.66 -22.19
CA GLU A 377 12.74 -11.03 -20.93
C GLU A 377 13.48 -12.18 -20.19
N ALA A 378 14.82 -12.25 -20.30
CA ALA A 378 15.61 -13.35 -19.73
C ALA A 378 15.91 -13.18 -18.23
N LEU A 379 16.19 -11.96 -17.76
CA LEU A 379 16.51 -11.71 -16.34
C LEU A 379 15.25 -11.48 -15.48
N ASP A 380 14.25 -10.79 -16.04
CA ASP A 380 12.90 -10.66 -15.50
C ASP A 380 11.85 -10.82 -16.61
N GLN A 381 10.74 -11.48 -16.29
CA GLN A 381 9.58 -11.57 -17.17
C GLN A 381 8.79 -10.26 -17.05
N ILE A 382 8.99 -9.34 -17.99
CA ILE A 382 8.31 -8.04 -17.96
C ILE A 382 6.81 -8.22 -18.16
N LYS A 383 6.38 -8.78 -19.30
CA LYS A 383 4.96 -8.98 -19.64
C LYS A 383 4.27 -9.96 -18.66
N PRO A 384 3.16 -9.57 -18.02
CA PRO A 384 2.40 -10.47 -17.14
C PRO A 384 1.87 -11.75 -17.82
N SER A 385 1.88 -12.85 -17.07
CA SER A 385 1.19 -14.10 -17.41
C SER A 385 -0.32 -13.94 -17.30
N ARG A 386 -1.10 -14.65 -18.13
CA ARG A 386 -2.57 -14.66 -18.05
C ARG A 386 -3.03 -15.55 -16.90
N ALA A 387 -4.13 -15.18 -16.26
CA ALA A 387 -4.80 -16.05 -15.29
C ALA A 387 -5.36 -17.30 -15.99
N PRO A 388 -5.41 -18.47 -15.32
CA PRO A 388 -6.00 -19.67 -15.92
C PRO A 388 -7.47 -19.43 -16.31
N GLY A 389 -7.90 -19.98 -17.44
CA GLY A 389 -9.26 -19.80 -17.96
C GLY A 389 -9.55 -18.45 -18.63
N GLN A 390 -8.70 -17.42 -18.48
CA GLN A 390 -8.86 -16.12 -19.14
C GLN A 390 -8.62 -16.24 -20.66
N LYS A 391 -9.59 -15.81 -21.48
CA LYS A 391 -9.49 -15.89 -22.95
C LYS A 391 -8.73 -14.69 -23.52
N SER A 392 -8.29 -14.85 -24.77
CA SER A 392 -7.65 -13.76 -25.51
C SER A 392 -8.72 -12.74 -25.96
N GLY A 393 -8.65 -11.52 -25.44
CA GLY A 393 -9.60 -10.44 -25.73
C GLY A 393 -10.48 -10.04 -24.55
N ASP A 394 -10.56 -10.84 -23.48
CA ASP A 394 -11.36 -10.53 -22.28
C ASP A 394 -10.90 -9.26 -21.55
N ARG A 395 -9.64 -8.85 -21.74
CA ARG A 395 -9.00 -7.63 -21.26
C ARG A 395 -7.93 -7.17 -22.26
N PHE A 396 -7.45 -5.94 -22.11
CA PHE A 396 -6.24 -5.47 -22.78
C PHE A 396 -5.03 -6.37 -22.45
N GLY A 397 -4.02 -6.34 -23.31
CA GLY A 397 -2.78 -7.09 -23.10
C GLY A 397 -1.76 -6.84 -24.21
N LEU A 398 -0.50 -6.73 -23.80
CA LEU A 398 0.62 -6.22 -24.60
C LEU A 398 0.88 -6.98 -25.93
N GLY A 399 0.56 -8.27 -26.00
CA GLY A 399 0.76 -9.10 -27.20
C GLY A 399 2.05 -9.92 -27.15
N LYS A 400 2.92 -9.79 -28.17
CA LYS A 400 4.22 -10.48 -28.28
C LYS A 400 5.36 -9.45 -28.26
N LEU A 401 6.47 -9.74 -27.59
CA LEU A 401 7.66 -8.87 -27.62
C LEU A 401 8.23 -8.79 -29.05
N SER A 402 8.57 -7.58 -29.50
CA SER A 402 9.16 -7.31 -30.81
C SER A 402 10.64 -7.00 -30.66
N SER A 403 11.49 -8.01 -30.86
CA SER A 403 12.96 -7.90 -30.81
C SER A 403 13.55 -6.94 -31.85
N ALA A 404 12.81 -6.63 -32.92
CA ALA A 404 13.21 -5.66 -33.95
C ALA A 404 12.83 -4.20 -33.61
N LYS A 405 12.01 -3.98 -32.57
CA LYS A 405 11.62 -2.64 -32.08
C LYS A 405 12.15 -2.36 -30.67
N THR A 406 12.46 -3.40 -29.90
CA THR A 406 13.04 -3.32 -28.56
C THR A 406 14.49 -2.88 -28.65
N LYS A 407 14.90 -1.95 -27.78
CA LYS A 407 16.22 -1.29 -27.82
C LYS A 407 16.70 -0.93 -26.42
N ILE A 408 18.02 -0.80 -26.24
CA ILE A 408 18.59 -0.07 -25.11
C ILE A 408 18.40 1.44 -25.37
N SER A 409 17.87 2.16 -24.40
CA SER A 409 17.53 3.59 -24.50
C SER A 409 18.35 4.49 -23.59
N ALA A 410 18.89 3.99 -22.47
CA ALA A 410 19.87 4.68 -21.64
C ALA A 410 20.81 3.70 -20.91
N ILE A 411 21.97 4.21 -20.48
CA ILE A 411 22.99 3.46 -19.72
C ILE A 411 23.50 4.39 -18.61
N GLY A 412 23.26 4.02 -17.35
CA GLY A 412 23.84 4.65 -16.17
C GLY A 412 24.83 3.67 -15.54
N ASN A 413 26.12 3.87 -15.76
CA ASN A 413 27.15 2.95 -15.27
C ASN A 413 28.03 3.67 -14.24
N TYR A 414 28.22 3.04 -13.08
CA TYR A 414 28.85 3.63 -11.90
C TYR A 414 29.74 2.57 -11.22
N PRO A 415 30.70 2.93 -10.35
CA PRO A 415 31.67 1.97 -9.80
C PRO A 415 31.04 0.75 -9.10
N GLU A 416 29.93 0.95 -8.41
CA GLU A 416 29.25 -0.07 -7.58
C GLU A 416 27.99 -0.67 -8.22
N ASN A 417 27.48 -0.06 -9.29
CA ASN A 417 26.28 -0.53 -9.98
C ASN A 417 26.28 -0.22 -11.48
N THR A 418 25.79 -1.18 -12.27
CA THR A 418 25.54 -1.04 -13.70
C THR A 418 24.04 -1.04 -13.94
N ALA A 419 23.49 0.09 -14.39
CA ALA A 419 22.09 0.23 -14.77
C ALA A 419 21.93 0.40 -16.29
N VAL A 420 21.02 -0.39 -16.87
CA VAL A 420 20.74 -0.40 -18.32
C VAL A 420 19.23 -0.29 -18.52
N THR A 421 18.81 0.75 -19.24
CA THR A 421 17.39 1.03 -19.51
C THR A 421 17.02 0.59 -20.92
N ALA A 422 15.94 -0.17 -21.05
CA ALA A 422 15.46 -0.69 -22.31
C ALA A 422 13.98 -0.34 -22.55
N ASP A 423 13.68 0.03 -23.80
CA ASP A 423 12.32 0.26 -24.30
C ASP A 423 11.80 -1.08 -24.87
N TYR A 424 11.08 -1.87 -24.06
CA TYR A 424 10.45 -3.14 -24.48
C TYR A 424 9.19 -2.86 -25.30
N VAL A 425 9.21 -3.19 -26.60
CA VAL A 425 8.09 -2.91 -27.50
C VAL A 425 7.33 -4.18 -27.83
N TYR A 426 6.05 -4.24 -27.43
CA TYR A 426 5.16 -5.36 -27.70
C TYR A 426 4.19 -5.05 -28.85
N THR A 427 3.87 -6.07 -29.64
CA THR A 427 2.90 -5.97 -30.74
C THR A 427 1.71 -6.88 -30.50
N ASN A 428 0.51 -6.31 -30.62
CA ASN A 428 -0.77 -7.01 -30.60
C ASN A 428 -1.54 -6.68 -31.89
N PRO A 429 -1.68 -7.61 -32.85
CA PRO A 429 -2.40 -7.32 -34.09
C PRO A 429 -3.92 -7.18 -33.90
N GLN A 430 -4.46 -7.65 -32.76
CA GLN A 430 -5.89 -7.66 -32.44
C GLN A 430 -6.09 -7.33 -30.94
N PRO A 431 -5.87 -6.07 -30.52
CA PRO A 431 -6.30 -5.61 -29.20
C PRO A 431 -7.84 -5.62 -29.11
N PRO A 432 -8.42 -5.69 -27.90
CA PRO A 432 -9.86 -5.57 -27.72
C PRO A 432 -10.36 -4.21 -28.21
N ALA A 433 -11.50 -4.20 -28.90
CA ALA A 433 -12.07 -2.98 -29.51
C ALA A 433 -12.76 -2.03 -28.51
N VAL A 434 -12.80 -2.40 -27.22
CA VAL A 434 -13.44 -1.65 -26.13
C VAL A 434 -12.57 -1.80 -24.87
N GLY A 435 -12.42 -0.72 -24.10
CA GLY A 435 -11.73 -0.76 -22.80
C GLY A 435 -10.22 -0.56 -22.84
N THR A 436 -9.67 -0.03 -23.93
CA THR A 436 -8.35 0.64 -23.93
C THR A 436 -8.55 2.08 -23.47
N GLY A 437 -7.70 2.60 -22.57
CA GLY A 437 -7.76 3.98 -22.13
C GLY A 437 -7.29 4.98 -23.20
N LEU A 438 -7.31 6.26 -22.85
CA LEU A 438 -7.01 7.38 -23.75
C LEU A 438 -5.51 7.72 -23.83
N GLU A 439 -4.73 7.21 -22.87
CA GLU A 439 -3.27 7.24 -22.80
C GLU A 439 -2.58 6.31 -23.82
N ILE A 440 -3.25 5.24 -24.27
CA ILE A 440 -2.70 4.31 -25.28
C ILE A 440 -2.91 4.85 -26.71
N THR A 441 -1.87 5.46 -27.28
CA THR A 441 -1.90 6.07 -28.64
C THR A 441 -2.21 5.08 -29.77
N ASP A 442 -1.70 3.84 -29.70
CA ASP A 442 -2.07 2.74 -30.60
C ASP A 442 -1.99 1.41 -29.83
N PRO A 443 -3.13 0.78 -29.47
CA PRO A 443 -3.13 -0.44 -28.66
C PRO A 443 -2.54 -1.67 -29.39
N ARG A 444 -2.11 -1.53 -30.65
CA ARG A 444 -1.39 -2.56 -31.39
C ARG A 444 0.12 -2.54 -31.15
N ASN A 445 0.69 -1.44 -30.63
CA ASN A 445 2.12 -1.25 -30.43
C ASN A 445 2.36 -0.51 -29.10
N VAL A 446 2.68 -1.24 -28.02
CA VAL A 446 2.89 -0.65 -26.70
C VAL A 446 4.33 -0.83 -26.24
N THR A 447 4.92 0.26 -25.75
CA THR A 447 6.26 0.28 -25.14
C THR A 447 6.14 0.24 -23.61
N VAL A 448 6.99 -0.54 -22.97
CA VAL A 448 7.25 -0.50 -21.52
C VAL A 448 8.73 -0.20 -21.34
N ARG A 449 9.09 0.88 -20.65
CA ARG A 449 10.48 1.22 -20.37
C ARG A 449 10.88 0.63 -19.03
N VAL A 450 11.90 -0.22 -19.01
CA VAL A 450 12.38 -0.90 -17.80
C VAL A 450 13.86 -0.62 -17.62
N GLN A 451 14.26 -0.30 -16.40
CA GLN A 451 15.65 -0.19 -15.99
C GLN A 451 16.05 -1.46 -15.24
N HIS A 452 17.15 -2.07 -15.69
CA HIS A 452 17.76 -3.26 -15.10
C HIS A 452 19.03 -2.84 -14.39
N THR A 453 19.15 -3.19 -13.11
CA THR A 453 20.29 -2.82 -12.27
C THR A 453 21.00 -4.07 -11.77
N LEU A 454 22.31 -4.14 -12.00
CA LEU A 454 23.23 -5.02 -11.30
C LEU A 454 24.01 -4.18 -10.28
N LEU A 455 23.98 -4.60 -9.01
CA LEU A 455 24.63 -3.97 -7.87
C LEU A 455 25.64 -4.96 -7.28
N ARG A 456 26.83 -4.48 -6.88
CA ARG A 456 27.80 -5.30 -6.13
C ARG A 456 27.15 -5.83 -4.86
N MET A 457 27.39 -7.09 -4.50
CA MET A 457 26.97 -7.60 -3.20
C MET A 457 27.58 -6.73 -2.09
N PRO A 458 26.78 -6.24 -1.10
CA PRO A 458 27.30 -5.49 0.04
C PRO A 458 28.31 -6.28 0.86
N ASP A 459 29.11 -5.59 1.68
CA ASP A 459 30.02 -6.25 2.62
C ASP A 459 29.27 -6.93 3.78
N ASP A 460 29.90 -7.96 4.35
CA ASP A 460 29.37 -8.79 5.44
C ASP A 460 29.23 -8.06 6.80
N GLY A 461 29.52 -6.74 6.87
CA GLY A 461 29.46 -5.93 8.09
C GLY A 461 28.03 -5.57 8.57
N TYR A 462 26.98 -6.09 7.93
CA TYR A 462 25.59 -5.92 8.36
C TYR A 462 25.08 -7.16 9.11
N SER A 463 24.63 -6.95 10.35
CA SER A 463 23.94 -7.98 11.14
C SER A 463 22.43 -7.97 10.86
N PRO A 464 21.81 -9.08 10.42
CA PRO A 464 20.35 -9.20 10.33
C PRO A 464 19.66 -9.11 11.70
N ARG A 465 18.48 -8.47 11.75
CA ARG A 465 17.54 -8.58 12.86
C ARG A 465 16.47 -9.60 12.46
N LEU A 466 16.29 -10.65 13.27
CA LEU A 466 15.22 -11.63 13.07
C LEU A 466 13.85 -10.99 13.35
N ASP A 467 12.82 -11.53 12.71
CA ASP A 467 11.42 -11.18 12.94
C ASP A 467 10.96 -11.44 14.40
N ASP A 468 9.90 -10.75 14.81
CA ASP A 468 9.03 -11.18 15.89
C ASP A 468 7.58 -10.83 15.53
N PRO A 469 6.63 -11.77 15.59
CA PRO A 469 5.26 -11.55 15.10
C PRO A 469 4.48 -10.45 15.86
N ARG A 470 5.02 -9.91 16.97
CA ARG A 470 4.48 -8.75 17.68
C ARG A 470 4.85 -7.41 17.01
N VAL A 471 5.76 -7.37 16.04
CA VAL A 471 6.27 -6.16 15.39
C VAL A 471 6.19 -6.25 13.86
N GLY A 472 5.36 -5.40 13.24
CA GLY A 472 5.10 -5.40 11.80
C GLY A 472 6.23 -4.82 10.94
N TYR A 473 7.12 -5.68 10.47
CA TYR A 473 8.10 -5.38 9.43
C TYR A 473 7.84 -6.19 8.14
N PHE A 474 8.24 -5.65 6.98
CA PHE A 474 8.40 -6.44 5.76
C PHE A 474 9.58 -7.41 5.96
N LEU A 475 9.44 -8.64 5.45
CA LEU A 475 10.37 -9.73 5.74
C LEU A 475 11.06 -10.29 4.50
N ASN A 476 12.30 -10.74 4.68
CA ASN A 476 12.91 -11.77 3.86
C ASN A 476 12.73 -13.13 4.54
N TYR A 477 11.83 -13.96 4.01
CA TYR A 477 11.53 -15.31 4.53
C TYR A 477 12.69 -16.29 4.31
N VAL A 478 13.08 -17.04 5.34
CA VAL A 478 14.18 -18.01 5.29
C VAL A 478 13.90 -19.20 6.22
N ASN A 479 14.02 -20.42 5.72
CA ASN A 479 13.96 -21.63 6.57
C ASN A 479 15.38 -22.07 6.96
N ASP A 480 15.61 -22.31 8.25
CA ASP A 480 16.83 -22.91 8.77
C ASP A 480 16.76 -24.44 8.62
N MET A 481 17.39 -24.95 7.57
CA MET A 481 17.43 -26.38 7.22
C MET A 481 18.35 -27.20 8.14
N THR A 482 18.92 -26.57 9.16
CA THR A 482 19.80 -27.15 10.18
C THR A 482 19.21 -27.13 11.58
N SER A 483 18.11 -26.40 11.80
CA SER A 483 17.37 -26.31 13.05
C SER A 483 16.53 -27.57 13.33
N THR A 484 16.33 -27.88 14.62
CA THR A 484 15.39 -28.90 15.11
C THR A 484 14.14 -28.30 15.76
N ASP A 485 13.92 -26.99 15.61
CA ASP A 485 12.73 -26.31 16.13
C ASP A 485 11.45 -26.71 15.35
N VAL A 486 10.29 -26.59 15.99
CA VAL A 486 8.97 -26.81 15.35
C VAL A 486 8.59 -25.67 14.38
N THR A 487 9.22 -24.51 14.57
CA THR A 487 9.17 -23.30 13.76
C THR A 487 10.61 -22.94 13.36
N PRO A 488 11.22 -23.67 12.39
CA PRO A 488 12.61 -23.46 11.97
C PRO A 488 12.74 -22.23 11.06
N TRP A 489 12.03 -21.15 11.37
CA TRP A 489 12.02 -19.92 10.60
C TRP A 489 13.15 -19.01 11.07
N ARG A 490 13.84 -18.42 10.11
CA ARG A 490 14.96 -17.48 10.30
C ARG A 490 14.65 -16.19 9.53
N ASP A 491 13.38 -15.81 9.51
CA ASP A 491 12.88 -14.66 8.79
C ASP A 491 13.53 -13.38 9.32
N MET A 492 13.94 -12.49 8.42
CA MET A 492 14.70 -11.29 8.74
C MET A 492 13.88 -10.05 8.39
N ILE A 493 13.88 -9.05 9.26
CA ILE A 493 13.20 -7.78 8.98
C ILE A 493 13.98 -6.95 7.95
N ASN A 494 13.24 -6.25 7.10
CA ASN A 494 13.79 -5.29 6.17
C ASN A 494 14.13 -3.99 6.91
N ARG A 495 15.41 -3.60 6.98
CA ARG A 495 15.85 -2.34 7.64
C ARG A 495 17.11 -1.74 7.01
N TRP A 496 17.33 -0.44 7.21
CA TRP A 496 18.58 0.22 6.77
C TRP A 496 19.79 -0.13 7.65
N ARG A 497 20.99 -0.15 7.05
CA ARG A 497 22.27 -0.22 7.79
C ARG A 497 22.57 1.13 8.45
N LEU A 498 22.23 1.27 9.73
CA LEU A 498 22.66 2.40 10.57
C LEU A 498 23.74 1.97 11.59
N VAL A 499 24.86 2.67 11.59
CA VAL A 499 26.00 2.48 12.52
C VAL A 499 26.33 3.83 13.14
N LYS A 500 26.46 3.92 14.46
CA LYS A 500 26.77 5.17 15.17
C LYS A 500 28.21 5.65 14.87
N LYS A 501 28.42 6.96 14.70
CA LYS A 501 29.77 7.56 14.64
C LYS A 501 30.54 7.40 15.96
N ASP A 502 29.82 7.49 17.07
CA ASP A 502 30.27 7.13 18.42
C ASP A 502 29.41 5.96 18.93
N PRO A 503 29.95 4.73 18.95
CA PRO A 503 29.25 3.55 19.46
C PRO A 503 28.91 3.58 20.95
N GLN A 504 29.61 4.38 21.76
CA GLN A 504 29.44 4.45 23.22
C GLN A 504 28.43 5.53 23.62
N ALA A 505 28.26 6.57 22.82
CA ALA A 505 27.24 7.59 23.05
C ALA A 505 25.81 7.01 23.00
N THR A 506 25.00 7.32 24.02
CA THR A 506 23.56 7.01 24.06
C THR A 506 22.85 7.48 22.80
N LEU A 507 23.15 8.71 22.37
CA LEU A 507 22.62 9.35 21.17
C LEU A 507 23.78 9.82 20.28
N SER A 508 23.89 9.28 19.07
CA SER A 508 24.97 9.59 18.12
C SER A 508 24.39 9.86 16.72
N GLU A 509 25.12 10.56 15.86
CA GLU A 509 24.78 10.57 14.42
C GLU A 509 25.17 9.23 13.79
N PRO A 510 24.47 8.75 12.75
CA PRO A 510 24.94 7.61 11.98
C PRO A 510 26.14 7.99 11.09
N VAL A 511 27.01 7.03 10.79
CA VAL A 511 28.11 7.16 9.83
C VAL A 511 27.57 7.48 8.43
N LYS A 512 26.50 6.77 8.01
CA LYS A 512 25.71 7.03 6.80
C LYS A 512 24.25 7.29 7.19
N PRO A 513 23.73 8.52 7.09
CA PRO A 513 22.31 8.80 7.30
C PRO A 513 21.45 8.34 6.11
N ILE A 514 20.15 8.15 6.36
CA ILE A 514 19.14 7.93 5.31
C ILE A 514 18.83 9.30 4.70
N VAL A 515 19.42 9.58 3.53
CA VAL A 515 19.18 10.83 2.80
C VAL A 515 18.05 10.63 1.80
N TRP A 516 17.03 11.47 1.89
CA TRP A 516 15.93 11.61 0.94
C TRP A 516 16.10 12.86 0.09
N TRP A 517 15.81 12.76 -1.19
CA TRP A 517 15.76 13.88 -2.12
C TRP A 517 14.33 14.10 -2.61
N VAL A 518 13.82 15.32 -2.49
CA VAL A 518 12.56 15.73 -3.12
C VAL A 518 12.86 16.07 -4.57
N GLU A 519 12.26 15.34 -5.51
CA GLU A 519 12.47 15.50 -6.96
C GLU A 519 12.07 16.92 -7.39
N ASN A 520 12.83 17.54 -8.30
CA ASN A 520 12.61 18.92 -8.76
C ASN A 520 11.26 19.12 -9.51
N THR A 521 10.63 18.03 -9.94
CA THR A 521 9.23 18.00 -10.42
C THR A 521 8.20 18.40 -9.36
N THR A 522 8.53 18.25 -8.07
CA THR A 522 7.62 18.47 -6.95
C THR A 522 7.24 19.95 -6.84
N PRO A 523 5.95 20.31 -6.81
CA PRO A 523 5.52 21.70 -6.67
C PRO A 523 6.10 22.38 -5.43
N GLU A 524 6.65 23.59 -5.59
CA GLU A 524 7.37 24.34 -4.56
C GLU A 524 6.56 24.55 -3.27
N ASP A 525 5.25 24.74 -3.38
CA ASP A 525 4.35 24.96 -2.24
C ASP A 525 4.12 23.69 -1.39
N LEU A 526 4.45 22.50 -1.93
CA LEU A 526 4.35 21.22 -1.20
C LEU A 526 5.68 20.81 -0.55
N ARG A 527 6.83 21.19 -1.14
CA ARG A 527 8.18 20.82 -0.65
C ARG A 527 8.35 21.03 0.87
N PRO A 528 7.93 22.16 1.49
CA PRO A 528 8.09 22.36 2.93
C PRO A 528 7.28 21.40 3.81
N VAL A 529 6.11 20.94 3.37
CA VAL A 529 5.28 19.98 4.12
C VAL A 529 5.94 18.59 4.05
N ILE A 530 6.41 18.20 2.87
CA ILE A 530 7.11 16.93 2.63
C ILE A 530 8.38 16.84 3.50
N VAL A 531 9.21 17.89 3.53
CA VAL A 531 10.41 17.96 4.38
C VAL A 531 10.04 17.74 5.86
N ARG A 532 9.10 18.53 6.41
CA ARG A 532 8.68 18.40 7.82
C ARG A 532 8.08 17.04 8.16
N ALA A 533 7.44 16.38 7.19
CA ALA A 533 6.89 15.05 7.37
C ALA A 533 8.01 14.01 7.48
N VAL A 534 8.87 13.92 6.47
CA VAL A 534 9.98 12.95 6.42
C VAL A 534 10.93 13.10 7.62
N GLU A 535 11.28 14.34 7.98
CA GLU A 535 12.17 14.63 9.12
C GLU A 535 11.58 14.24 10.48
N SER A 536 10.24 14.17 10.62
CA SER A 536 9.59 13.83 11.90
C SER A 536 9.87 12.40 12.38
N TRP A 537 10.25 11.50 11.47
CA TRP A 537 10.70 10.16 11.81
C TRP A 537 11.98 10.15 12.65
N ASN A 538 12.77 11.24 12.68
CA ASN A 538 13.90 11.35 13.61
C ASN A 538 13.49 11.19 15.08
N ILE A 539 12.25 11.52 15.47
CA ILE A 539 11.73 11.28 16.83
C ILE A 539 11.83 9.78 17.21
N ALA A 540 11.57 8.88 16.26
CA ALA A 540 11.66 7.45 16.45
C ALA A 540 13.12 6.96 16.46
N PHE A 541 13.97 7.53 15.60
CA PHE A 541 15.40 7.20 15.56
C PHE A 541 16.17 7.71 16.79
N GLU A 542 15.83 8.87 17.33
CA GLU A 542 16.43 9.40 18.57
C GLU A 542 16.13 8.47 19.75
N ALA A 543 14.92 7.89 19.80
CA ALA A 543 14.57 6.87 20.78
C ALA A 543 15.32 5.53 20.58
N ALA A 544 15.79 5.24 19.36
CA ALA A 544 16.72 4.15 19.03
C ALA A 544 18.22 4.54 19.17
N GLY A 545 18.52 5.76 19.64
CA GLY A 545 19.87 6.25 19.88
C GLY A 545 20.57 6.92 18.67
N PHE A 546 19.84 7.26 17.61
CA PHE A 546 20.36 7.95 16.43
C PHE A 546 19.74 9.35 16.26
N ARG A 547 20.56 10.40 16.33
CA ARG A 547 20.15 11.77 15.94
C ARG A 547 20.47 12.03 14.48
N ASN A 548 19.69 12.91 13.82
CA ASN A 548 19.87 13.27 12.40
C ASN A 548 19.95 12.04 11.46
N ALA A 549 19.22 10.98 11.81
CA ALA A 549 19.25 9.68 11.13
C ALA A 549 18.62 9.77 9.74
N ILE A 550 17.56 10.56 9.62
CA ILE A 550 16.90 10.92 8.36
C ILE A 550 17.22 12.37 8.05
N GLN A 551 17.61 12.63 6.80
CA GLN A 551 17.91 13.97 6.28
C GLN A 551 17.18 14.17 4.96
N VAL A 552 16.63 15.36 4.73
CA VAL A 552 15.95 15.70 3.47
C VAL A 552 16.73 16.77 2.71
N ARG A 553 16.77 16.63 1.39
CA ARG A 553 17.37 17.58 0.45
C ARG A 553 16.38 17.84 -0.69
N ILE A 554 16.55 18.96 -1.38
CA ILE A 554 15.83 19.24 -2.63
C ILE A 554 16.79 18.90 -3.77
N GLN A 555 16.33 18.17 -4.78
CA GLN A 555 17.09 17.96 -6.00
C GLN A 555 17.30 19.32 -6.71
N PRO A 556 18.53 19.68 -7.12
CA PRO A 556 18.77 20.86 -7.95
C PRO A 556 18.04 20.77 -9.30
N ASP A 557 17.69 21.92 -9.88
CA ASP A 557 17.06 21.98 -11.20
C ASP A 557 18.05 21.64 -12.34
N ASP A 558 19.36 21.70 -12.04
CA ASP A 558 20.50 21.38 -12.91
C ASP A 558 21.17 20.03 -12.60
N ALA A 559 20.50 19.14 -11.85
CA ALA A 559 21.01 17.82 -11.50
C ALA A 559 21.24 16.93 -12.75
N ASP A 560 22.41 16.28 -12.81
CA ASP A 560 22.82 15.34 -13.86
C ASP A 560 22.29 13.91 -13.66
N TRP A 561 21.64 13.66 -12.52
CA TRP A 561 21.05 12.38 -12.12
C TRP A 561 19.53 12.49 -12.02
N ASP A 562 18.84 11.40 -12.39
CA ASP A 562 17.40 11.25 -12.25
C ASP A 562 17.04 10.16 -11.23
N ALA A 563 15.76 10.06 -10.90
CA ALA A 563 15.27 9.17 -9.86
C ALA A 563 15.31 7.66 -10.20
N GLY A 564 15.84 7.25 -11.35
CA GLY A 564 16.28 5.87 -11.60
C GLY A 564 17.67 5.56 -11.02
N ASP A 565 18.42 6.57 -10.57
CA ASP A 565 19.78 6.41 -10.02
C ASP A 565 19.73 5.99 -8.54
N ILE A 566 20.02 4.71 -8.30
CA ILE A 566 19.95 4.04 -6.98
C ILE A 566 20.84 4.66 -5.90
N ARG A 567 21.76 5.57 -6.27
CA ARG A 567 22.62 6.30 -5.34
C ARG A 567 21.84 7.32 -4.50
N TYR A 568 20.59 7.62 -4.89
CA TYR A 568 19.70 8.59 -4.26
C TYR A 568 18.34 7.96 -3.97
N ASN A 569 17.81 8.14 -2.76
CA ASN A 569 16.42 7.78 -2.44
C ASN A 569 15.53 8.97 -2.77
N VAL A 570 14.51 8.81 -3.63
CA VAL A 570 13.79 9.97 -4.20
C VAL A 570 12.30 9.94 -3.88
N ILE A 571 11.84 11.06 -3.31
CA ILE A 571 10.42 11.41 -3.18
C ILE A 571 10.03 12.17 -4.44
N ARG A 572 9.31 11.50 -5.34
CA ARG A 572 8.99 11.99 -6.69
C ARG A 572 7.50 12.22 -6.88
N TRP A 573 7.16 13.18 -7.74
CA TRP A 573 5.78 13.54 -8.01
C TRP A 573 5.37 13.19 -9.44
N THR A 574 4.44 12.24 -9.61
CA THR A 574 3.96 11.81 -10.93
C THR A 574 2.59 12.42 -11.28
N ALA A 575 2.22 12.41 -12.56
CA ALA A 575 0.97 12.96 -13.06
C ALA A 575 0.38 12.05 -14.14
N SER A 576 -0.04 10.84 -13.77
CA SER A 576 -0.59 9.86 -14.70
C SER A 576 -2.02 10.20 -15.16
N PRO A 577 -2.37 9.98 -16.44
CA PRO A 577 -3.76 10.08 -16.91
C PRO A 577 -4.70 9.06 -16.25
N THR A 578 -4.22 7.83 -16.09
CA THR A 578 -4.88 6.70 -15.41
C THR A 578 -3.97 6.18 -14.29
N PRO A 579 -3.95 6.80 -13.09
CA PRO A 579 -3.03 6.44 -12.02
C PRO A 579 -3.28 5.04 -11.45
N ALA A 580 -2.22 4.21 -11.37
CA ALA A 580 -2.30 2.84 -10.85
C ALA A 580 -2.32 2.75 -9.31
N PHE A 581 -1.64 3.69 -8.67
CA PHE A 581 -1.52 3.91 -7.23
C PHE A 581 -1.82 5.39 -6.95
N THR A 582 -1.77 5.85 -5.69
CA THR A 582 -1.81 7.31 -5.42
C THR A 582 -0.81 7.77 -4.34
N GLY A 583 -0.37 6.87 -3.47
CA GLY A 583 0.95 6.85 -2.83
C GLY A 583 1.58 5.47 -3.04
N TYR A 584 2.91 5.40 -3.07
CA TYR A 584 3.67 4.15 -3.18
C TYR A 584 5.13 4.33 -2.74
N GLY A 585 5.49 3.76 -1.58
CA GLY A 585 6.85 3.78 -1.00
C GLY A 585 7.60 2.45 -1.07
N PRO A 586 8.06 1.98 -2.26
CA PRO A 586 8.84 0.74 -2.39
C PRO A 586 10.27 0.85 -1.83
N SER A 587 10.81 -0.28 -1.40
CA SER A 587 12.23 -0.50 -1.11
C SER A 587 12.72 -1.78 -1.78
N PHE A 588 14.04 -1.93 -1.94
CA PHE A 588 14.68 -3.19 -2.31
C PHE A 588 15.76 -3.59 -1.31
N THR A 589 15.91 -4.90 -1.09
CA THR A 589 16.78 -5.47 -0.05
C THR A 589 17.82 -6.43 -0.59
N ASN A 590 18.88 -6.65 0.19
CA ASN A 590 19.71 -7.85 0.08
C ASN A 590 18.89 -9.07 0.56
N PRO A 591 18.52 -10.02 -0.33
CA PRO A 591 17.63 -11.12 0.05
C PRO A 591 18.21 -12.11 1.08
N ARG A 592 19.53 -12.09 1.31
CA ARG A 592 20.21 -12.92 2.33
C ARG A 592 20.26 -12.26 3.71
N THR A 593 19.90 -10.98 3.86
CA THR A 593 20.08 -10.25 5.14
C THR A 593 18.91 -9.35 5.57
N GLY A 594 18.03 -8.93 4.66
CA GLY A 594 17.04 -7.88 4.95
C GLY A 594 17.63 -6.46 5.00
N GLU A 595 18.89 -6.25 4.61
CA GLU A 595 19.44 -4.90 4.47
C GLU A 595 18.72 -4.15 3.33
N ILE A 596 18.06 -3.02 3.63
CA ILE A 596 17.52 -2.09 2.63
C ILE A 596 18.68 -1.34 1.98
N LEU A 597 18.75 -1.41 0.65
CA LEU A 597 19.86 -0.87 -0.14
C LEU A 597 19.50 0.42 -0.87
N GLY A 598 18.21 0.60 -1.18
CA GLY A 598 17.63 1.80 -1.75
C GLY A 598 16.11 1.76 -1.65
N ALA A 599 15.48 2.94 -1.68
CA ALA A 599 14.04 3.07 -1.62
C ALA A 599 13.56 4.35 -2.31
N ASP A 600 12.29 4.37 -2.69
CA ASP A 600 11.66 5.50 -3.35
C ASP A 600 10.27 5.78 -2.78
N ILE A 601 9.77 6.99 -2.98
CA ILE A 601 8.40 7.35 -2.64
C ILE A 601 7.78 8.07 -3.84
N MET A 602 6.61 7.59 -4.28
CA MET A 602 5.87 8.16 -5.40
C MET A 602 4.54 8.71 -4.94
N LEU A 603 4.24 9.95 -5.33
CA LEU A 603 3.00 10.65 -5.00
C LEU A 603 2.35 11.17 -6.28
N GLU A 604 1.05 10.92 -6.43
CA GLU A 604 0.31 11.27 -7.66
C GLU A 604 -0.34 12.66 -7.59
N TYR A 605 -0.13 13.47 -8.62
CA TYR A 605 -0.72 14.81 -8.72
C TYR A 605 -2.23 14.77 -8.98
N SER A 606 -2.71 13.69 -9.60
CA SER A 606 -4.15 13.40 -9.70
C SER A 606 -4.81 13.45 -8.31
N PHE A 607 -4.27 12.74 -7.32
CA PHE A 607 -4.73 12.75 -5.93
C PHE A 607 -4.72 14.15 -5.29
N PHE A 608 -3.59 14.89 -5.34
CA PHE A 608 -3.54 16.23 -4.74
C PHE A 608 -4.46 17.22 -5.47
N SER A 609 -4.55 17.13 -6.80
CA SER A 609 -5.48 17.97 -7.58
C SER A 609 -6.93 17.67 -7.24
N ASP A 610 -7.30 16.41 -6.97
CA ASP A 610 -8.63 16.02 -6.49
C ASP A 610 -8.90 16.56 -5.08
N LEU A 611 -7.95 16.42 -4.15
CA LEU A 611 -8.03 17.00 -2.80
C LEU A 611 -8.30 18.52 -2.84
N MET A 612 -7.72 19.23 -3.81
CA MET A 612 -8.00 20.65 -4.05
C MET A 612 -9.36 20.89 -4.74
N ARG A 613 -9.74 20.06 -5.72
CA ARG A 613 -10.97 20.18 -6.54
C ARG A 613 -12.27 19.86 -5.81
N VAL A 614 -12.22 19.29 -4.60
CA VAL A 614 -13.39 18.96 -3.74
C VAL A 614 -14.47 20.05 -3.71
N GLY A 615 -14.10 21.33 -3.87
CA GLY A 615 -15.03 22.45 -3.88
C GLY A 615 -15.72 22.81 -5.20
N ARG A 616 -15.38 22.21 -6.37
CA ARG A 616 -15.97 22.60 -7.68
C ARG A 616 -16.18 21.51 -8.73
N SER A 617 -15.44 20.40 -8.71
CA SER A 617 -15.57 19.38 -9.76
C SER A 617 -15.14 18.00 -9.28
N PHE A 618 -16.13 17.16 -8.97
CA PHE A 618 -15.95 15.72 -8.77
C PHE A 618 -16.59 14.94 -9.93
N ASP A 619 -15.86 13.99 -10.49
CA ASP A 619 -16.44 12.79 -11.07
C ASP A 619 -16.16 11.64 -10.09
N LEU A 620 -17.17 11.23 -9.31
CA LEU A 620 -17.14 9.99 -8.50
C LEU A 620 -17.27 8.72 -9.38
N GLU A 621 -17.08 8.82 -10.70
CA GLU A 621 -17.26 7.76 -11.71
C GLU A 621 -16.66 6.41 -11.31
N THR A 622 -15.48 6.40 -10.69
CA THR A 622 -14.74 5.15 -10.41
C THR A 622 -15.43 4.24 -9.39
N TYR A 623 -16.32 4.77 -8.54
CA TYR A 623 -17.10 4.00 -7.57
C TYR A 623 -18.44 4.71 -7.26
N ASP A 624 -19.27 5.00 -8.28
CA ASP A 624 -20.58 5.61 -8.03
C ASP A 624 -21.54 4.57 -7.39
N LEU A 625 -21.84 4.78 -6.10
CA LEU A 625 -22.81 4.01 -5.31
C LEU A 625 -24.19 3.93 -6.00
N ALA A 626 -24.57 4.92 -6.82
CA ALA A 626 -25.82 4.91 -7.59
C ALA A 626 -25.77 4.06 -8.87
N THR A 627 -24.61 3.48 -9.22
CA THR A 627 -24.45 2.52 -10.34
C THR A 627 -24.05 1.11 -9.89
N MET A 628 -23.69 0.94 -8.63
CA MET A 628 -23.41 -0.37 -8.05
C MET A 628 -24.70 -1.19 -7.96
N ASP A 629 -24.86 -2.16 -8.86
CA ASP A 629 -25.94 -3.15 -8.78
C ASP A 629 -25.65 -4.13 -7.64
N PHE A 630 -25.99 -3.72 -6.41
CA PHE A 630 -25.88 -4.55 -5.20
C PHE A 630 -26.74 -5.81 -5.24
N ARG A 631 -27.69 -5.92 -6.20
CA ARG A 631 -28.51 -7.13 -6.44
C ARG A 631 -27.73 -8.21 -7.19
N LYS A 632 -26.75 -7.81 -8.02
CA LYS A 632 -25.66 -8.69 -8.52
C LYS A 632 -24.56 -8.94 -7.46
N GLY A 633 -24.66 -8.26 -6.32
CA GLY A 633 -23.76 -8.31 -5.17
C GLY A 633 -22.48 -7.48 -5.35
N PRO A 634 -21.92 -6.88 -4.28
CA PRO A 634 -20.49 -6.61 -4.26
C PRO A 634 -19.72 -7.91 -4.52
N SER A 635 -18.48 -7.83 -5.00
CA SER A 635 -17.74 -8.97 -5.56
C SER A 635 -17.64 -10.22 -4.65
N GLY A 636 -17.71 -10.06 -3.32
CA GLY A 636 -17.73 -11.14 -2.34
C GLY A 636 -19.12 -11.68 -1.93
N ALA A 637 -20.23 -11.03 -2.32
CA ALA A 637 -21.58 -11.39 -1.87
C ALA A 637 -22.39 -12.25 -2.86
N ARG A 638 -21.87 -12.47 -4.08
CA ARG A 638 -22.39 -13.48 -5.01
C ARG A 638 -22.44 -14.82 -4.28
N ILE A 639 -23.56 -15.55 -4.42
CA ILE A 639 -23.72 -16.89 -3.83
C ILE A 639 -22.54 -17.75 -4.24
N TRP A 640 -21.72 -18.16 -3.27
CA TRP A 640 -20.48 -18.88 -3.54
C TRP A 640 -20.78 -20.18 -4.30
N ARG A 641 -20.31 -20.26 -5.55
CA ARG A 641 -20.46 -21.42 -6.43
C ARG A 641 -19.07 -22.01 -6.71
N PRO A 642 -18.64 -23.06 -6.00
CA PRO A 642 -17.28 -23.59 -6.13
C PRO A 642 -16.99 -24.31 -7.46
N ASN A 643 -18.01 -24.65 -8.27
CA ASN A 643 -17.82 -25.31 -9.56
C ASN A 643 -17.52 -24.31 -10.70
N GLY A 644 -16.32 -23.75 -10.64
CA GLY A 644 -15.62 -23.05 -11.72
C GLY A 644 -14.11 -23.18 -11.43
N GLY A 645 -13.49 -24.23 -11.98
CA GLY A 645 -12.30 -24.84 -11.38
C GLY A 645 -11.08 -23.93 -11.23
N ALA A 646 -10.59 -23.81 -10.00
CA ALA A 646 -9.21 -23.43 -9.62
C ALA A 646 -8.64 -22.12 -10.23
N SER A 647 -9.48 -21.18 -10.69
CA SER A 647 -9.00 -19.95 -11.35
C SER A 647 -9.74 -18.66 -10.95
N GLY A 648 -10.24 -18.62 -9.71
CA GLY A 648 -10.77 -17.40 -9.09
C GLY A 648 -10.30 -17.32 -7.63
N HIS A 649 -9.54 -16.28 -7.30
CA HIS A 649 -8.99 -16.02 -5.95
C HIS A 649 -8.05 -17.13 -5.42
N THR A 650 -7.07 -17.52 -6.22
CA THR A 650 -5.82 -18.07 -5.68
C THR A 650 -5.13 -16.99 -4.85
N HIS A 651 -5.19 -17.08 -3.52
CA HIS A 651 -4.28 -16.38 -2.61
C HIS A 651 -2.89 -17.04 -2.69
N THR A 652 -2.25 -16.92 -3.85
CA THR A 652 -0.88 -17.35 -4.08
C THR A 652 0.07 -16.34 -3.44
N HIS A 653 0.41 -16.56 -2.17
CA HIS A 653 1.48 -15.84 -1.43
C HIS A 653 2.90 -15.96 -2.04
N HIS A 654 2.99 -16.49 -3.27
CA HIS A 654 4.21 -16.67 -4.07
C HIS A 654 4.21 -15.81 -5.35
N ASN A 655 3.24 -14.89 -5.52
CA ASN A 655 3.23 -13.93 -6.60
C ASN A 655 3.69 -12.54 -6.07
N PRO A 656 4.89 -12.04 -6.44
CA PRO A 656 5.38 -10.73 -5.98
C PRO A 656 4.57 -9.50 -6.43
N GLY A 657 3.45 -9.69 -7.12
CA GLY A 657 2.53 -8.62 -7.53
C GLY A 657 1.38 -8.34 -6.54
N ASP A 658 0.89 -9.34 -5.82
CA ASP A 658 -0.42 -9.24 -5.14
C ASP A 658 -0.40 -8.48 -3.78
N ALA A 659 0.74 -7.89 -3.43
CA ALA A 659 0.90 -6.96 -2.30
C ALA A 659 1.19 -5.51 -2.72
N LYS A 660 1.27 -5.20 -4.03
CA LYS A 660 1.92 -3.98 -4.54
C LYS A 660 1.00 -2.77 -4.72
N GLY A 661 0.26 -2.39 -3.68
CA GLY A 661 -0.49 -1.13 -3.68
C GLY A 661 -0.97 -0.70 -2.30
N CYS A 662 -0.29 0.28 -1.70
CA CYS A 662 -0.85 1.00 -0.56
C CYS A 662 -2.09 1.78 -1.04
N THR A 663 -3.19 1.71 -0.29
CA THR A 663 -4.47 2.33 -0.67
C THR A 663 -4.83 3.53 0.20
N ILE A 664 -3.97 3.92 1.14
CA ILE A 664 -4.17 5.02 2.10
C ILE A 664 -4.57 6.34 1.41
N SER A 665 -3.92 6.71 0.32
CA SER A 665 -4.27 7.89 -0.49
C SER A 665 -5.68 7.82 -1.07
N SER A 666 -6.17 6.63 -1.47
CA SER A 666 -7.56 6.46 -1.91
C SER A 666 -8.55 6.64 -0.74
N HIS A 667 -8.15 6.26 0.47
CA HIS A 667 -8.93 6.42 1.70
C HIS A 667 -8.94 7.88 2.12
N LEU A 668 -7.78 8.53 2.21
CA LEU A 668 -7.60 9.96 2.49
C LEU A 668 -8.35 10.85 1.51
N ARG A 669 -8.43 10.52 0.21
CA ARG A 669 -9.22 11.30 -0.75
C ARG A 669 -10.69 11.38 -0.35
N ARG A 670 -11.24 10.28 0.15
CA ARG A 670 -12.65 10.18 0.60
C ARG A 670 -12.80 10.81 1.99
N SER A 671 -11.90 10.52 2.93
CA SER A 671 -11.89 11.11 4.27
C SER A 671 -11.69 12.63 4.29
N VAL A 672 -10.92 13.22 3.37
CA VAL A 672 -10.83 14.68 3.21
C VAL A 672 -12.08 15.27 2.54
N ALA A 673 -12.70 14.58 1.57
CA ALA A 673 -13.97 15.01 0.98
C ALA A 673 -15.09 15.05 2.04
N LEU A 674 -15.13 14.02 2.89
CA LEU A 674 -16.01 13.88 4.04
C LEU A 674 -15.74 14.95 5.10
N GLY A 675 -14.47 15.14 5.50
CA GLY A 675 -14.10 16.18 6.45
C GLY A 675 -14.44 17.59 5.97
N LYS A 676 -14.29 17.88 4.67
CA LYS A 676 -14.74 19.14 4.05
C LYS A 676 -16.26 19.27 4.05
N THR A 677 -16.99 18.21 3.68
CA THR A 677 -18.47 18.19 3.66
C THR A 677 -19.07 18.41 5.06
N LEU A 678 -18.56 17.69 6.07
CA LEU A 678 -19.00 17.82 7.46
C LEU A 678 -18.62 19.18 8.07
N ALA A 679 -17.39 19.68 7.83
CA ALA A 679 -17.03 21.03 8.27
C ALA A 679 -17.90 22.12 7.61
N ALA A 680 -18.17 22.00 6.31
CA ALA A 680 -18.99 22.95 5.57
C ALA A 680 -20.45 23.00 6.05
N THR A 681 -21.06 21.86 6.38
CA THR A 681 -22.47 21.74 6.81
C THR A 681 -22.67 21.95 8.32
N LEU A 682 -21.78 21.44 9.16
CA LEU A 682 -21.93 21.47 10.62
C LEU A 682 -21.26 22.69 11.28
N LYS A 683 -20.18 23.22 10.68
CA LYS A 683 -19.34 24.30 11.27
C LYS A 683 -19.40 25.62 10.48
N GLY A 684 -20.35 25.76 9.56
CA GLY A 684 -20.72 27.03 8.93
C GLY A 684 -19.71 27.61 7.94
N GLY A 685 -18.68 26.85 7.53
CA GLY A 685 -17.72 27.34 6.55
C GLY A 685 -16.48 26.48 6.35
N ASN A 686 -15.68 26.87 5.37
CA ASN A 686 -14.51 26.11 4.92
C ASN A 686 -13.23 26.41 5.72
N SER A 687 -13.33 27.05 6.89
CA SER A 687 -12.25 27.70 7.66
C SER A 687 -11.08 26.79 8.07
N HIS A 688 -11.29 25.47 8.06
CA HIS A 688 -10.26 24.47 8.41
C HIS A 688 -9.74 23.69 7.19
N SER A 689 -10.17 24.02 5.97
CA SER A 689 -9.89 23.23 4.76
C SER A 689 -8.40 23.12 4.46
N ASP A 690 -7.65 24.20 4.63
CA ASP A 690 -6.22 24.25 4.31
C ASP A 690 -5.43 23.41 5.34
N ARG A 691 -5.83 23.45 6.63
CA ARG A 691 -5.23 22.62 7.68
C ARG A 691 -5.54 21.14 7.48
N LEU A 692 -6.78 20.79 7.14
CA LEU A 692 -7.19 19.43 6.78
C LEU A 692 -6.41 18.89 5.56
N LEU A 693 -6.09 19.75 4.59
CA LEU A 693 -5.27 19.40 3.43
C LEU A 693 -3.78 19.21 3.81
N GLU A 694 -3.21 20.12 4.59
CA GLU A 694 -1.83 20.03 5.05
C GLU A 694 -1.62 18.78 5.91
N GLU A 695 -2.50 18.54 6.89
CA GLU A 695 -2.45 17.36 7.76
C GLU A 695 -2.62 16.06 6.96
N ALA A 696 -3.50 16.01 5.96
CA ALA A 696 -3.67 14.83 5.11
C ALA A 696 -2.46 14.54 4.22
N LEU A 697 -1.82 15.58 3.66
CA LEU A 697 -0.59 15.45 2.88
C LEU A 697 0.57 15.02 3.78
N TYR A 698 0.73 15.65 4.94
CA TYR A 698 1.73 15.31 5.93
C TYR A 698 1.60 13.84 6.35
N TYR A 699 0.37 13.41 6.63
CA TYR A 699 0.06 12.04 7.04
C TYR A 699 0.36 11.01 5.95
N LEU A 700 0.00 11.29 4.69
CA LEU A 700 0.39 10.44 3.55
C LEU A 700 1.92 10.29 3.45
N VAL A 701 2.66 11.40 3.56
CA VAL A 701 4.12 11.37 3.44
C VAL A 701 4.77 10.56 4.57
N ILE A 702 4.35 10.72 5.84
CA ILE A 702 4.92 9.92 6.93
C ILE A 702 4.56 8.43 6.84
N HIS A 703 3.40 8.09 6.26
CA HIS A 703 2.97 6.71 6.02
C HIS A 703 3.85 6.02 4.95
N GLU A 704 4.05 6.66 3.79
CA GLU A 704 4.92 6.09 2.73
C GLU A 704 6.39 6.03 3.18
N VAL A 705 6.87 6.96 4.02
CA VAL A 705 8.19 6.85 4.66
C VAL A 705 8.25 5.63 5.59
N GLY A 706 7.20 5.32 6.35
CA GLY A 706 7.19 4.14 7.22
C GLY A 706 7.43 2.83 6.47
N HIS A 707 6.86 2.67 5.27
CA HIS A 707 7.15 1.53 4.39
C HIS A 707 8.63 1.46 3.96
N THR A 708 9.23 2.60 3.62
CA THR A 708 10.64 2.65 3.20
C THR A 708 11.62 2.51 4.37
N LEU A 709 11.17 2.64 5.62
CA LEU A 709 11.91 2.27 6.83
C LEU A 709 11.78 0.79 7.22
N GLY A 710 10.91 0.05 6.51
CA GLY A 710 10.69 -1.39 6.67
C GLY A 710 9.33 -1.81 7.21
N LEU A 711 8.45 -0.88 7.61
CA LEU A 711 7.22 -1.21 8.34
C LEU A 711 6.06 -1.65 7.43
N THR A 712 5.34 -2.70 7.83
CA THR A 712 4.02 -3.03 7.23
C THR A 712 2.96 -2.04 7.69
N HIS A 713 1.76 -2.11 7.11
CA HIS A 713 0.59 -1.50 7.74
C HIS A 713 0.38 -2.01 9.18
N ASN A 714 -0.26 -1.20 10.03
CA ASN A 714 -0.74 -1.62 11.35
C ASN A 714 -2.14 -1.05 11.59
N MET A 715 -3.17 -1.79 11.20
CA MET A 715 -4.58 -1.42 11.32
C MET A 715 -5.14 -1.58 12.75
N LYS A 716 -4.29 -1.64 13.78
CA LYS A 716 -4.66 -1.50 15.21
C LYS A 716 -4.29 -0.13 15.80
N GLY A 717 -3.67 0.77 15.04
CA GLY A 717 -3.20 2.07 15.53
C GLY A 717 -4.31 2.98 16.07
N SER A 718 -5.52 2.88 15.53
CA SER A 718 -6.72 3.65 15.88
C SER A 718 -7.25 3.29 17.27
N PHE A 719 -7.10 2.02 17.67
CA PHE A 719 -7.68 1.43 18.87
C PHE A 719 -6.99 1.87 20.18
N GLY A 720 -5.72 2.27 20.12
CA GLY A 720 -4.96 2.71 21.30
C GLY A 720 -5.36 4.07 21.88
N ARG A 721 -6.43 4.70 21.37
CA ARG A 721 -6.83 6.09 21.69
C ARG A 721 -8.11 6.13 22.55
N PRO A 722 -8.08 6.67 23.78
CA PRO A 722 -9.31 6.80 24.58
C PRO A 722 -10.39 7.63 23.90
N TYR A 723 -11.57 7.06 23.71
CA TYR A 723 -12.75 7.69 23.10
C TYR A 723 -13.07 9.04 23.76
N ALA A 724 -13.01 9.09 25.09
CA ALA A 724 -13.30 10.29 25.88
C ALA A 724 -12.32 11.47 25.65
N SER A 725 -11.21 11.25 24.93
CA SER A 725 -10.27 12.29 24.50
C SER A 725 -10.01 12.29 22.99
N ALA A 726 -10.86 11.64 22.19
CA ALA A 726 -10.71 11.57 20.72
C ALA A 726 -10.56 12.95 20.07
N HIS A 727 -11.28 13.96 20.58
CA HIS A 727 -11.32 15.32 20.06
C HIS A 727 -10.54 16.35 20.91
N ASP A 728 -9.75 15.94 21.91
CA ASP A 728 -8.95 16.86 22.73
C ASP A 728 -7.57 17.13 22.08
N ILE A 729 -7.40 18.35 21.54
CA ILE A 729 -6.16 18.82 20.90
C ILE A 729 -4.94 18.83 21.83
N LEU A 730 -5.12 19.05 23.13
CA LEU A 730 -4.02 19.07 24.11
C LEU A 730 -3.57 17.64 24.45
N ALA A 731 -4.52 16.71 24.62
CA ALA A 731 -4.22 15.29 24.76
C ALA A 731 -3.70 14.63 23.47
N GLN A 732 -3.79 15.29 22.32
CA GLN A 732 -3.18 14.82 21.06
C GLN A 732 -1.70 15.23 20.95
N GLY A 733 -1.40 16.52 21.10
CA GLY A 733 -0.04 17.04 20.89
C GLY A 733 0.54 16.60 19.52
N GLY A 734 -0.26 16.71 18.46
CA GLY A 734 0.05 16.24 17.11
C GLY A 734 -0.10 14.73 16.87
N GLY A 735 -0.35 13.91 17.89
CA GLY A 735 -0.55 12.47 17.77
C GLY A 735 -2.02 12.05 17.89
N LEU A 736 -2.54 11.34 16.88
CA LEU A 736 -3.89 10.76 16.93
C LEU A 736 -3.92 9.26 17.21
N VAL A 737 -2.99 8.52 16.61
CA VAL A 737 -2.98 7.05 16.53
C VAL A 737 -1.71 6.47 17.14
N GLY A 738 -1.78 5.19 17.54
CA GLY A 738 -0.64 4.39 17.97
C GLY A 738 0.44 4.26 16.89
N SER A 739 0.02 4.06 15.63
CA SER A 739 0.88 3.91 14.46
C SER A 739 0.41 4.76 13.28
N VAL A 740 1.32 5.42 12.58
CA VAL A 740 1.02 6.11 11.31
C VAL A 740 0.65 5.15 10.20
N MET A 741 1.03 3.88 10.32
CA MET A 741 0.83 2.79 9.35
C MET A 741 -0.62 2.26 9.29
N ASP A 742 -1.54 2.90 9.98
CA ASP A 742 -2.98 2.64 9.99
C ASP A 742 -3.71 3.40 8.86
N TYR A 743 -5.00 3.10 8.62
CA TYR A 743 -5.94 3.81 7.74
C TYR A 743 -7.16 4.33 8.56
N PRO A 744 -6.98 5.28 9.51
CA PRO A 744 -8.01 5.71 10.46
C PRO A 744 -9.12 6.58 9.83
N ALA A 745 -10.23 6.72 10.56
CA ALA A 745 -11.25 7.72 10.25
C ALA A 745 -10.69 9.15 10.35
N VAL A 746 -11.24 10.09 9.58
CA VAL A 746 -10.94 11.53 9.78
C VAL A 746 -11.51 12.01 11.11
N ASN A 747 -10.68 12.65 11.92
CA ASN A 747 -11.10 13.18 13.21
C ASN A 747 -11.85 14.51 13.05
N ILE A 748 -13.18 14.46 13.07
CA ILE A 748 -14.06 15.63 13.04
C ILE A 748 -14.69 15.78 14.42
N ALA A 749 -14.34 16.85 15.14
CA ALA A 749 -14.94 17.14 16.44
C ALA A 749 -16.44 17.50 16.27
N PRO A 750 -17.32 17.17 17.23
CA PRO A 750 -18.75 17.51 17.19
C PRO A 750 -19.07 19.01 17.01
N PRO A 751 -20.31 19.37 16.65
CA PRO A 751 -20.78 20.76 16.67
C PRO A 751 -20.65 21.37 18.07
N GLY A 752 -20.00 22.53 18.16
CA GLY A 752 -19.70 23.21 19.42
C GLY A 752 -18.32 22.89 20.01
N GLU A 753 -17.65 21.81 19.57
CA GLU A 753 -16.30 21.46 20.03
C GLU A 753 -15.20 22.07 19.15
N PRO A 754 -14.07 22.54 19.75
CA PRO A 754 -12.89 22.98 19.02
C PRO A 754 -12.34 21.88 18.11
N GLN A 755 -12.02 22.22 16.85
CA GLN A 755 -11.49 21.25 15.90
C GLN A 755 -10.01 20.94 16.16
N ALA A 756 -9.78 19.83 16.85
CA ALA A 756 -8.49 19.19 17.05
C ALA A 756 -7.89 18.64 15.73
N TYR A 757 -6.72 17.98 15.79
CA TYR A 757 -6.06 17.43 14.60
C TYR A 757 -6.99 16.45 13.88
N PHE A 758 -7.07 16.57 12.55
CA PHE A 758 -7.78 15.68 11.63
C PHE A 758 -7.00 14.39 11.35
N TYR A 759 -5.68 14.49 11.24
CA TYR A 759 -4.74 13.39 11.05
C TYR A 759 -3.51 13.56 11.97
N THR A 760 -2.76 12.48 12.21
CA THR A 760 -1.52 12.57 13.02
C THR A 760 -0.41 13.27 12.24
N THR A 761 0.31 14.18 12.89
CA THR A 761 1.42 14.96 12.31
C THR A 761 2.76 14.60 12.97
N ARG A 762 2.92 13.34 13.37
CA ARG A 762 4.15 12.70 13.86
C ARG A 762 3.97 11.18 13.94
N PRO A 763 5.06 10.40 14.02
CA PRO A 763 5.03 9.01 14.47
C PRO A 763 4.34 8.85 15.83
N GLY A 764 3.60 7.75 15.98
CA GLY A 764 2.91 7.36 17.21
C GLY A 764 3.78 6.44 18.11
N PRO A 765 3.28 6.11 19.31
CA PRO A 765 3.99 5.23 20.27
C PRO A 765 4.45 3.89 19.70
N TYR A 766 3.64 3.24 18.86
CA TYR A 766 3.99 1.97 18.20
C TYR A 766 5.11 2.17 17.19
N ASP A 767 5.07 3.23 16.38
CA ASP A 767 6.11 3.49 15.36
C ASP A 767 7.48 3.70 16.00
N VAL A 768 7.52 4.44 17.12
CA VAL A 768 8.72 4.65 17.93
C VAL A 768 9.24 3.33 18.51
N TRP A 769 8.34 2.48 19.04
CA TRP A 769 8.68 1.18 19.60
C TRP A 769 9.14 0.15 18.54
N ALA A 770 8.56 0.18 17.34
CA ALA A 770 8.95 -0.65 16.21
C ALA A 770 10.32 -0.22 15.67
N VAL A 771 10.57 1.08 15.49
CA VAL A 771 11.90 1.60 15.11
C VAL A 771 12.96 1.29 16.18
N GLN A 772 12.62 1.29 17.47
CA GLN A 772 13.51 0.78 18.52
C GLN A 772 13.85 -0.70 18.29
N PHE A 773 12.87 -1.58 18.06
CA PHE A 773 13.11 -3.00 17.76
C PHE A 773 14.01 -3.20 16.53
N GLY A 774 13.76 -2.41 15.48
CA GLY A 774 14.48 -2.48 14.22
C GLY A 774 15.91 -1.93 14.30
N TYR A 775 16.18 -0.86 15.04
CA TYR A 775 17.42 -0.08 14.91
C TYR A 775 18.27 0.04 16.19
N ASP A 776 17.73 -0.18 17.39
CA ASP A 776 18.52 -0.10 18.61
C ASP A 776 19.42 -1.35 18.77
N THR A 777 20.74 -1.15 18.75
CA THR A 777 21.75 -2.22 18.86
C THR A 777 21.77 -2.88 20.23
N ARG A 778 21.21 -2.25 21.27
CA ARG A 778 21.07 -2.89 22.59
C ARG A 778 20.15 -4.11 22.54
N LEU A 779 19.24 -4.17 21.56
CA LEU A 779 18.33 -5.28 21.35
C LEU A 779 18.96 -6.42 20.52
N ASP A 780 20.27 -6.39 20.28
CA ASP A 780 21.01 -7.59 19.88
C ASP A 780 21.12 -8.58 21.06
N ASP A 781 21.20 -8.05 22.29
CA ASP A 781 21.05 -8.82 23.54
C ASP A 781 19.64 -9.45 23.65
N PRO A 782 19.52 -10.78 23.87
CA PRO A 782 18.22 -11.45 23.96
C PRO A 782 17.35 -11.06 25.16
N ASP A 783 17.93 -10.67 26.29
CA ASP A 783 17.19 -10.28 27.49
C ASP A 783 16.63 -8.86 27.36
N ILE A 784 17.42 -7.93 26.82
CA ILE A 784 16.96 -6.57 26.48
C ILE A 784 15.89 -6.64 25.39
N ARG A 785 16.10 -7.45 24.34
CA ARG A 785 15.11 -7.66 23.27
C ARG A 785 13.80 -8.24 23.81
N ARG A 786 13.86 -9.23 24.71
CA ARG A 786 12.66 -9.78 25.36
C ARG A 786 11.93 -8.72 26.17
N ALA A 787 12.62 -7.97 27.03
CA ALA A 787 12.00 -6.92 27.84
C ALA A 787 11.37 -5.79 26.98
N HIS A 788 11.94 -5.49 25.81
CA HIS A 788 11.31 -4.57 24.84
C HIS A 788 10.03 -5.15 24.22
N LEU A 789 10.04 -6.42 23.85
CA LEU A 789 8.92 -7.14 23.22
C LEU A 789 7.78 -7.46 24.20
N GLU A 790 8.08 -7.66 25.49
CA GLU A 790 7.08 -7.87 26.54
C GLU A 790 6.07 -6.70 26.64
N ARG A 791 6.43 -5.51 26.15
CA ARG A 791 5.56 -4.34 26.06
C ARG A 791 4.41 -4.47 25.04
N SER A 792 4.38 -5.50 24.18
CA SER A 792 3.34 -5.66 23.15
C SER A 792 1.91 -5.87 23.69
N SER A 793 1.75 -6.02 25.00
CA SER A 793 0.44 -6.07 25.69
C SER A 793 -0.15 -4.67 25.97
N ASP A 794 0.63 -3.61 25.78
CA ASP A 794 0.15 -2.21 25.82
C ASP A 794 -0.78 -1.94 24.61
N PRO A 795 -2.03 -1.48 24.82
CA PRO A 795 -2.95 -1.12 23.74
C PRO A 795 -2.40 -0.08 22.75
N ALA A 796 -1.49 0.81 23.19
CA ALA A 796 -0.84 1.79 22.31
C ALA A 796 0.26 1.17 21.41
N LEU A 797 0.65 -0.09 21.68
CA LEU A 797 1.67 -0.86 20.96
C LEU A 797 1.07 -2.11 20.27
N ALA A 798 -0.27 -2.19 20.17
CA ALA A 798 -0.95 -3.33 19.56
C ALA A 798 -0.66 -3.45 18.04
N PHE A 799 -0.53 -4.68 17.56
CA PHE A 799 -0.21 -4.97 16.15
C PHE A 799 -1.23 -5.90 15.45
N GLY A 800 -1.57 -5.54 14.21
CA GLY A 800 -2.21 -6.40 13.21
C GLY A 800 -2.22 -5.72 11.84
N ASN A 801 -1.91 -6.44 10.76
CA ASN A 801 -1.71 -5.89 9.41
C ASN A 801 -2.70 -6.45 8.38
N ASP A 802 -2.40 -6.29 7.09
CA ASP A 802 -3.19 -6.75 5.94
C ASP A 802 -3.60 -8.23 5.99
N ALA A 803 -2.88 -9.09 6.71
CA ALA A 803 -3.23 -10.50 6.87
C ALA A 803 -4.41 -10.69 7.84
N ASP A 804 -4.49 -9.88 8.89
CA ASP A 804 -5.54 -9.93 9.91
C ASP A 804 -6.78 -9.09 9.54
N ASP A 805 -6.63 -8.12 8.62
CA ASP A 805 -7.65 -7.12 8.25
C ASP A 805 -9.07 -7.69 8.05
N MET A 806 -10.00 -7.17 8.85
CA MET A 806 -11.39 -7.60 8.94
C MET A 806 -12.36 -6.68 8.18
N SER A 807 -11.88 -5.72 7.37
CA SER A 807 -12.72 -4.75 6.65
C SER A 807 -13.58 -5.37 5.51
N ILE A 808 -13.19 -6.53 4.98
CA ILE A 808 -13.92 -7.25 3.92
C ILE A 808 -14.72 -8.44 4.51
N PRO A 809 -16.01 -8.64 4.15
CA PRO A 809 -16.78 -9.80 4.61
C PRO A 809 -16.07 -11.13 4.34
N GLY A 810 -15.93 -11.95 5.39
CA GLY A 810 -15.22 -13.24 5.32
C GLY A 810 -13.69 -13.17 5.47
N LYS A 811 -13.09 -11.98 5.44
CA LYS A 811 -11.68 -11.77 5.80
C LYS A 811 -11.56 -11.41 7.29
N GLY A 812 -10.43 -11.76 7.91
CA GLY A 812 -10.09 -11.39 9.28
C GLY A 812 -10.96 -12.04 10.37
N VAL A 813 -10.55 -11.83 11.63
CA VAL A 813 -11.33 -12.23 12.82
C VAL A 813 -11.33 -11.18 13.94
N ASP A 814 -10.29 -10.35 14.04
CA ASP A 814 -10.14 -9.33 15.09
C ASP A 814 -10.74 -8.00 14.62
N PRO A 815 -11.85 -7.52 15.21
CA PRO A 815 -12.53 -6.31 14.75
C PRO A 815 -11.77 -5.02 15.09
N ARG A 816 -10.62 -5.12 15.77
CA ARG A 816 -9.65 -4.04 15.96
C ARG A 816 -8.63 -3.94 14.83
N VAL A 817 -8.61 -4.87 13.87
CA VAL A 817 -7.80 -4.78 12.64
C VAL A 817 -8.73 -4.41 11.51
N ASN A 818 -8.93 -3.11 11.32
CA ASN A 818 -9.97 -2.60 10.44
C ASN A 818 -9.59 -1.19 9.95
N VAL A 819 -10.39 -0.61 9.05
CA VAL A 819 -10.10 0.69 8.43
C VAL A 819 -11.31 1.63 8.53
N PHE A 820 -11.06 2.93 8.59
CA PHE A 820 -12.04 3.98 8.88
C PHE A 820 -12.73 3.88 10.25
N ASP A 821 -12.06 3.28 11.25
CA ASP A 821 -12.45 3.43 12.65
C ASP A 821 -11.53 4.40 13.42
N PHE A 822 -11.88 4.62 14.68
CA PHE A 822 -11.13 5.44 15.63
C PHE A 822 -11.52 5.08 17.07
N SER A 823 -10.56 5.26 17.99
CA SER A 823 -10.68 5.08 19.44
C SER A 823 -10.80 3.66 19.98
N ASP A 824 -10.74 3.52 21.31
CA ASP A 824 -10.87 2.28 22.08
C ASP A 824 -12.31 1.75 22.19
N ASP A 825 -13.32 2.55 21.81
CA ASP A 825 -14.69 2.12 21.54
C ASP A 825 -15.14 2.51 20.11
N PRO A 826 -14.67 1.79 19.07
CA PRO A 826 -15.09 2.02 17.68
C PRO A 826 -16.59 1.87 17.44
N VAL A 827 -17.28 1.05 18.24
CA VAL A 827 -18.74 0.86 18.10
C VAL A 827 -19.49 2.12 18.50
N ARG A 828 -19.05 2.79 19.57
CA ARG A 828 -19.60 4.07 20.00
C ARG A 828 -19.14 5.23 19.11
N TYR A 829 -17.86 5.29 18.75
CA TYR A 829 -17.37 6.33 17.81
C TYR A 829 -18.15 6.28 16.49
N ALA A 830 -18.35 5.09 15.92
CA ALA A 830 -19.16 4.92 14.71
C ALA A 830 -20.64 5.30 14.89
N ALA A 831 -21.22 5.11 16.08
CA ALA A 831 -22.57 5.58 16.38
C ALA A 831 -22.66 7.12 16.38
N ASP A 832 -21.68 7.80 16.96
CA ASP A 832 -21.60 9.27 16.96
C ASP A 832 -21.34 9.81 15.54
N ARG A 833 -20.49 9.12 14.74
CA ARG A 833 -20.27 9.43 13.32
C ARG A 833 -21.56 9.38 12.50
N LEU A 834 -22.37 8.33 12.67
CA LEU A 834 -23.67 8.21 12.00
C LEU A 834 -24.66 9.31 12.36
N GLU A 835 -24.55 9.88 13.56
CA GLU A 835 -25.37 11.01 13.98
C GLU A 835 -24.87 12.34 13.40
N LEU A 836 -23.54 12.53 13.30
CA LEU A 836 -22.95 13.66 12.54
C LEU A 836 -23.35 13.62 11.06
N ASP A 837 -23.36 12.43 10.44
CA ASP A 837 -23.78 12.21 9.06
C ASP A 837 -25.23 12.65 8.83
N ARG A 838 -26.17 12.27 9.72
CA ARG A 838 -27.58 12.70 9.65
C ARG A 838 -27.72 14.22 9.78
N GLN A 839 -27.04 14.82 10.75
CA GLN A 839 -27.08 16.27 10.97
C GLN A 839 -26.50 17.05 9.78
N ALA A 840 -25.50 16.49 9.10
CA ALA A 840 -24.95 17.05 7.87
C ALA A 840 -25.90 16.85 6.68
N MET A 841 -26.49 15.67 6.53
CA MET A 841 -27.48 15.33 5.49
C MET A 841 -28.65 16.31 5.51
N ALA A 842 -29.22 16.58 6.68
CA ALA A 842 -30.33 17.51 6.89
C ALA A 842 -29.99 18.97 6.53
N ARG A 843 -28.70 19.34 6.46
CA ARG A 843 -28.20 20.69 6.13
C ARG A 843 -27.59 20.81 4.74
N LEU A 844 -27.60 19.75 3.94
CA LEU A 844 -27.04 19.78 2.57
C LEU A 844 -27.72 20.83 1.69
N MET A 845 -29.06 20.89 1.70
CA MET A 845 -29.84 21.87 0.93
C MET A 845 -29.65 23.31 1.39
N GLU A 846 -29.31 23.55 2.66
CA GLU A 846 -28.94 24.87 3.16
C GLU A 846 -27.54 25.25 2.68
N ARG A 847 -26.58 24.32 2.75
CA ARG A 847 -25.17 24.62 2.52
C ARG A 847 -24.77 24.67 1.04
N TYR A 848 -25.43 23.91 0.17
CA TYR A 848 -25.10 23.75 -1.24
C TYR A 848 -26.16 24.35 -2.19
N GLN A 849 -26.83 25.43 -1.78
CA GLN A 849 -27.68 26.22 -2.67
C GLN A 849 -26.85 26.73 -3.85
N THR A 850 -27.24 26.34 -5.07
CA THR A 850 -26.59 26.77 -6.30
C THR A 850 -26.95 28.21 -6.62
N ASN A 851 -25.96 29.04 -6.94
CA ASN A 851 -26.21 30.28 -7.68
C ASN A 851 -26.69 29.92 -9.10
N GLY A 852 -27.36 30.85 -9.80
CA GLY A 852 -28.08 30.54 -11.06
C GLY A 852 -27.26 29.94 -12.20
N ASP A 853 -25.92 30.04 -12.15
CA ASP A 853 -24.98 29.49 -13.13
C ASP A 853 -24.29 28.18 -12.66
N GLU A 854 -24.53 27.74 -11.43
CA GLU A 854 -23.93 26.54 -10.82
C GLU A 854 -24.88 25.33 -10.89
N SER A 855 -24.32 24.11 -10.94
CA SER A 855 -25.12 22.88 -11.02
C SER A 855 -25.09 22.06 -9.73
N TYR A 856 -26.12 21.25 -9.56
CA TYR A 856 -26.34 20.37 -8.40
C TYR A 856 -25.28 19.28 -8.21
N GLN A 857 -24.28 19.18 -9.08
CA GLN A 857 -23.16 18.25 -8.93
C GLN A 857 -22.42 18.45 -7.59
N GLY A 858 -22.31 19.68 -7.07
CA GLY A 858 -21.73 19.93 -5.75
C GLY A 858 -22.51 19.23 -4.63
N LEU A 859 -23.84 19.44 -4.62
CA LEU A 859 -24.79 18.83 -3.70
C LEU A 859 -24.81 17.30 -3.82
N ARG A 860 -24.87 16.74 -5.04
CA ARG A 860 -24.86 15.29 -5.29
C ARG A 860 -23.61 14.61 -4.72
N ASN A 861 -22.43 15.22 -4.89
CA ASN A 861 -21.20 14.63 -4.39
C ASN A 861 -21.09 14.74 -2.86
N ALA A 862 -21.59 15.82 -2.24
CA ALA A 862 -21.68 15.93 -0.78
C ALA A 862 -22.62 14.87 -0.20
N PHE A 863 -23.81 14.67 -0.79
CA PHE A 863 -24.76 13.61 -0.45
C PHE A 863 -24.13 12.22 -0.52
N LEU A 864 -23.50 11.86 -1.64
CA LEU A 864 -22.85 10.57 -1.81
C LEU A 864 -21.64 10.38 -0.90
N THR A 865 -20.97 11.45 -0.48
CA THR A 865 -19.86 11.38 0.48
C THR A 865 -20.35 11.00 1.88
N ILE A 866 -21.49 11.53 2.32
CA ILE A 866 -22.12 11.18 3.60
C ILE A 866 -22.68 9.74 3.54
N ALA A 867 -23.42 9.38 2.48
CA ALA A 867 -23.92 8.03 2.30
C ALA A 867 -22.79 6.97 2.22
N TRP A 868 -21.59 7.38 1.77
CA TRP A 868 -20.41 6.54 1.79
C TRP A 868 -19.80 6.39 3.20
N ASP A 869 -19.82 7.40 4.08
CA ASP A 869 -19.36 7.19 5.46
C ASP A 869 -20.35 6.32 6.24
N MET A 870 -21.65 6.50 6.04
CA MET A 870 -22.69 5.61 6.59
C MET A 870 -22.41 4.13 6.27
N LEU A 871 -21.94 3.81 5.05
CA LEU A 871 -21.49 2.45 4.70
C LEU A 871 -20.34 1.97 5.60
N TRP A 872 -19.31 2.80 5.80
CA TRP A 872 -18.13 2.40 6.57
C TRP A 872 -18.37 2.35 8.07
N GLN A 873 -19.11 3.30 8.64
CA GLN A 873 -19.52 3.21 10.05
C GLN A 873 -20.40 1.98 10.29
N GLY A 874 -21.29 1.63 9.35
CA GLY A 874 -22.01 0.36 9.35
C GLY A 874 -21.09 -0.86 9.27
N ARG A 875 -20.02 -0.81 8.47
CA ARG A 875 -18.98 -1.86 8.41
C ARG A 875 -18.24 -2.00 9.74
N VAL A 876 -17.69 -0.92 10.30
CA VAL A 876 -16.97 -0.90 11.58
C VAL A 876 -17.80 -1.60 12.66
N VAL A 877 -19.03 -1.15 12.86
CA VAL A 877 -19.95 -1.72 13.86
C VAL A 877 -20.22 -3.21 13.59
N SER A 878 -20.42 -3.62 12.32
CA SER A 878 -20.75 -5.01 11.98
C SER A 878 -19.68 -6.03 12.38
N ARG A 879 -18.39 -5.66 12.42
CA ARG A 879 -17.29 -6.62 12.69
C ARG A 879 -17.21 -7.06 14.15
N TYR A 880 -17.75 -6.26 15.06
CA TYR A 880 -17.83 -6.64 16.46
C TYR A 880 -18.80 -7.82 16.70
N ILE A 881 -19.81 -8.00 15.84
CA ILE A 881 -20.73 -9.15 15.92
C ILE A 881 -20.03 -10.40 15.35
N GLY A 882 -19.80 -11.38 16.21
CA GLY A 882 -19.03 -12.57 15.87
C GLY A 882 -17.53 -12.33 15.67
N GLY A 883 -16.99 -11.23 16.20
CA GLY A 883 -15.54 -10.95 16.21
C GLY A 883 -14.79 -11.76 17.28
N VAL A 884 -13.49 -11.94 17.08
CA VAL A 884 -12.56 -12.62 17.99
C VAL A 884 -11.27 -11.82 18.08
N TYR A 885 -11.02 -11.20 19.23
CA TYR A 885 -9.76 -10.51 19.49
C TYR A 885 -8.60 -11.51 19.42
N VAL A 886 -7.56 -11.16 18.66
CA VAL A 886 -6.31 -11.92 18.57
C VAL A 886 -5.25 -11.22 19.41
N ASP A 887 -4.60 -12.01 20.26
CA ASP A 887 -3.44 -11.60 21.07
C ASP A 887 -2.20 -12.39 20.60
N ARG A 888 -1.04 -11.72 20.60
CA ARG A 888 0.25 -12.24 20.16
C ARG A 888 1.28 -12.32 21.29
N ALA A 889 0.86 -12.04 22.52
CA ALA A 889 1.74 -12.15 23.69
C ALA A 889 2.21 -13.59 23.92
N THR A 890 3.49 -13.76 24.28
CA THR A 890 4.11 -15.08 24.47
C THR A 890 3.74 -15.70 25.83
N PRO A 891 3.77 -17.04 26.01
CA PRO A 891 3.48 -17.68 27.29
C PRO A 891 4.33 -17.12 28.44
N GLY A 892 3.66 -16.61 29.49
CA GLY A 892 4.31 -15.99 30.64
C GLY A 892 4.63 -14.49 30.50
N GLN A 893 4.39 -13.86 29.34
CA GLN A 893 4.57 -12.42 29.14
C GLN A 893 3.64 -11.61 30.08
N PRO A 894 4.14 -10.55 30.75
CA PRO A 894 3.30 -9.65 31.53
C PRO A 894 2.17 -9.02 30.69
N GLY A 895 0.95 -9.06 31.23
CA GLY A 895 -0.24 -8.52 30.55
C GLY A 895 -0.81 -9.38 29.42
N ALA A 896 -0.24 -10.55 29.12
CA ALA A 896 -0.77 -11.46 28.11
C ALA A 896 -2.22 -11.90 28.40
N THR A 897 -3.07 -11.93 27.38
CA THR A 897 -4.41 -12.52 27.45
C THR A 897 -4.49 -13.84 26.68
N ALA A 898 -5.66 -14.49 26.64
CA ALA A 898 -5.84 -15.69 25.83
C ALA A 898 -5.68 -15.34 24.33
N PRO A 899 -4.87 -16.08 23.54
CA PRO A 899 -4.58 -15.74 22.14
C PRO A 899 -5.80 -15.54 21.24
N TYR A 900 -6.92 -16.20 21.57
CA TYR A 900 -8.22 -16.00 20.95
C TYR A 900 -9.25 -15.71 22.02
N ARG A 901 -9.90 -14.53 21.95
CA ARG A 901 -10.96 -14.13 22.88
C ARG A 901 -12.14 -13.52 22.13
N PRO A 902 -13.33 -14.17 22.14
CA PRO A 902 -14.52 -13.63 21.49
C PRO A 902 -14.87 -12.21 22.00
N VAL A 903 -15.48 -11.40 21.14
CA VAL A 903 -16.04 -10.10 21.55
C VAL A 903 -17.12 -10.35 22.61
N ALA A 904 -17.08 -9.60 23.71
CA ALA A 904 -18.04 -9.76 24.81
C ALA A 904 -19.49 -9.55 24.33
N LYS A 905 -20.42 -10.40 24.77
CA LYS A 905 -21.83 -10.37 24.36
C LYS A 905 -22.49 -8.98 24.50
N SER A 906 -22.11 -8.22 25.52
CA SER A 906 -22.55 -6.83 25.71
C SER A 906 -22.17 -5.94 24.53
N VAL A 907 -20.91 -6.00 24.07
CA VAL A 907 -20.41 -5.22 22.92
C VAL A 907 -21.04 -5.70 21.62
N GLN A 908 -21.24 -7.01 21.44
CA GLN A 908 -21.95 -7.53 20.26
C GLN A 908 -23.43 -7.08 20.22
N LYS A 909 -24.10 -7.00 21.37
CA LYS A 909 -25.47 -6.47 21.51
C LYS A 909 -25.53 -4.95 21.33
N GLN A 910 -24.53 -4.21 21.83
CA GLN A 910 -24.35 -2.77 21.57
C GLN A 910 -24.22 -2.51 20.07
N ALA A 911 -23.36 -3.26 19.38
CA ALA A 911 -23.21 -3.19 17.93
C ALA A 911 -24.51 -3.53 17.18
N MET A 912 -25.23 -4.59 17.58
CA MET A 912 -26.55 -4.92 17.01
C MET A 912 -27.57 -3.79 17.24
N GLY A 913 -27.54 -3.14 18.41
CA GLY A 913 -28.35 -1.95 18.71
C GLY A 913 -28.05 -0.76 17.80
N VAL A 914 -26.76 -0.45 17.61
CA VAL A 914 -26.29 0.61 16.70
C VAL A 914 -26.66 0.30 15.25
N LEU A 915 -26.62 -0.95 14.80
CA LEU A 915 -27.13 -1.32 13.47
C LEU A 915 -28.67 -1.22 13.40
N THR A 916 -29.37 -1.58 14.47
CA THR A 916 -30.84 -1.53 14.55
C THR A 916 -31.36 -0.10 14.40
N THR A 917 -30.74 0.89 15.05
CA THR A 917 -31.13 2.30 14.94
C THR A 917 -30.40 3.06 13.83
N GLY A 918 -29.17 2.64 13.51
CA GLY A 918 -28.31 3.27 12.49
C GLY A 918 -28.70 2.92 11.06
N MET A 919 -29.03 1.65 10.81
CA MET A 919 -29.10 1.06 9.46
C MET A 919 -30.41 0.32 9.18
N PHE A 920 -31.02 -0.26 10.22
CA PHE A 920 -32.22 -1.08 10.12
C PHE A 920 -33.43 -0.49 10.85
N ALA A 921 -33.51 0.83 10.98
CA ALA A 921 -34.74 1.51 11.38
C ALA A 921 -35.57 1.89 10.14
N PRO A 922 -36.90 2.10 10.24
CA PRO A 922 -37.72 2.59 9.12
C PRO A 922 -37.27 3.95 8.57
N ASP A 923 -36.74 4.79 9.44
CA ASP A 923 -36.25 6.16 9.24
C ASP A 923 -34.72 6.24 9.02
N ALA A 924 -33.98 5.13 9.08
CA ALA A 924 -32.53 5.10 8.93
C ALA A 924 -32.02 5.64 7.58
N PHE A 925 -32.87 5.61 6.54
CA PHE A 925 -32.63 6.16 5.21
C PHE A 925 -33.81 7.02 4.75
N ASP A 926 -34.43 7.78 5.66
CA ASP A 926 -35.36 8.84 5.27
C ASP A 926 -34.58 9.98 4.59
N ILE A 927 -35.02 10.37 3.39
CA ILE A 927 -34.34 11.36 2.55
C ILE A 927 -35.39 12.36 2.13
N ASP A 928 -35.15 13.63 2.46
CA ASP A 928 -36.09 14.71 2.11
C ASP A 928 -36.41 14.72 0.61
N GLY A 929 -37.69 14.93 0.30
CA GLY A 929 -38.21 14.87 -1.06
C GLY A 929 -37.72 16.03 -1.94
N ASP A 930 -37.31 17.16 -1.37
CA ASP A 930 -36.70 18.26 -2.14
C ASP A 930 -35.21 18.04 -2.37
N LEU A 931 -34.46 17.59 -1.34
CA LEU A 931 -33.09 17.10 -1.50
C LEU A 931 -33.02 16.05 -2.62
N ALA A 932 -33.90 15.03 -2.59
CA ALA A 932 -33.95 13.97 -3.60
C ALA A 932 -34.15 14.48 -5.04
N ARG A 933 -34.97 15.52 -5.25
CA ARG A 933 -35.17 16.17 -6.57
C ARG A 933 -33.92 16.89 -7.05
N HIS A 934 -33.11 17.40 -6.14
CA HIS A 934 -31.92 18.19 -6.43
C HIS A 934 -30.61 17.38 -6.46
N LEU A 935 -30.64 16.03 -6.48
CA LEU A 935 -29.44 15.19 -6.65
C LEU A 935 -29.04 14.96 -8.13
N ALA A 936 -29.30 15.94 -9.00
CA ALA A 936 -29.01 15.87 -10.43
C ALA A 936 -27.49 15.85 -10.71
N ILE A 937 -27.07 15.03 -11.68
CA ILE A 937 -25.68 14.91 -12.11
C ILE A 937 -25.32 15.97 -13.16
N GLN A 938 -24.09 16.50 -13.14
CA GLN A 938 -23.58 17.30 -14.26
C GLN A 938 -23.43 16.41 -15.49
N ARG A 939 -24.28 16.63 -16.51
CA ARG A 939 -24.20 15.88 -17.77
C ARG A 939 -22.87 16.11 -18.48
N ARG A 940 -22.15 15.00 -18.75
CA ARG A 940 -20.88 14.97 -19.50
C ARG A 940 -21.07 14.26 -20.85
N GLY A 941 -21.49 15.02 -21.86
CA GLY A 941 -21.70 14.51 -23.23
C GLY A 941 -22.78 13.42 -23.31
N PHE A 942 -22.38 12.21 -23.72
CA PHE A 942 -23.24 11.04 -23.93
C PHE A 942 -23.00 9.90 -22.91
N ARG A 943 -22.45 10.20 -21.72
CA ARG A 943 -22.03 9.16 -20.72
C ARG A 943 -23.17 8.23 -20.24
N HIS A 944 -24.43 8.56 -20.52
CA HIS A 944 -25.62 7.81 -20.13
C HIS A 944 -26.18 6.81 -21.18
N TYR A 945 -25.42 6.40 -22.21
CA TYR A 945 -25.91 5.47 -23.25
C TYR A 945 -26.61 4.19 -22.75
N PHE A 946 -26.29 3.73 -21.54
CA PHE A 946 -26.80 2.48 -20.95
C PHE A 946 -27.52 2.67 -19.60
N GLY A 947 -27.98 3.88 -19.28
CA GLY A 947 -28.64 4.18 -18.00
C GLY A 947 -29.36 5.53 -17.96
N THR A 948 -30.02 5.83 -16.84
CA THR A 948 -30.78 7.07 -16.64
C THR A 948 -30.17 7.94 -15.54
N GLU A 949 -30.26 9.26 -15.69
CA GLU A 949 -29.55 10.26 -14.86
C GLU A 949 -30.19 10.51 -13.47
N ASP A 950 -31.33 9.89 -13.16
CA ASP A 950 -32.01 10.01 -11.86
C ASP A 950 -31.29 9.25 -10.72
N PRO A 951 -31.39 9.74 -9.46
CA PRO A 951 -30.70 9.15 -8.31
C PRO A 951 -31.36 7.83 -7.85
N LYS A 952 -30.59 6.75 -7.84
CA LYS A 952 -31.04 5.39 -7.47
C LYS A 952 -31.07 5.18 -5.94
N LEU A 953 -31.84 6.01 -5.24
CA LEU A 953 -31.81 6.11 -3.76
C LEU A 953 -32.13 4.79 -3.03
N HIS A 954 -33.11 4.03 -3.53
CA HIS A 954 -33.46 2.71 -2.97
C HIS A 954 -32.34 1.68 -3.13
N ASP A 955 -31.63 1.67 -4.26
CA ASP A 955 -30.49 0.77 -4.47
C ASP A 955 -29.28 1.18 -3.63
N MET A 956 -29.07 2.48 -3.40
CA MET A 956 -28.03 2.98 -2.50
C MET A 956 -28.29 2.55 -1.05
N ALA A 957 -29.49 2.82 -0.51
CA ALA A 957 -29.85 2.45 0.86
C ALA A 957 -29.81 0.91 1.07
N LEU A 958 -30.39 0.16 0.12
CA LEU A 958 -30.32 -1.31 0.14
C LEU A 958 -28.89 -1.82 0.01
N GLY A 959 -28.04 -1.16 -0.78
CA GLY A 959 -26.63 -1.52 -0.95
C GLY A 959 -25.82 -1.41 0.33
N ILE A 960 -26.01 -0.33 1.08
CA ILE A 960 -25.41 -0.11 2.40
C ILE A 960 -25.83 -1.22 3.37
N GLN A 961 -27.14 -1.47 3.46
CA GLN A 961 -27.69 -2.52 4.32
C GLN A 961 -27.24 -3.94 3.89
N ALA A 962 -27.12 -4.20 2.59
CA ALA A 962 -26.72 -5.47 2.02
C ALA A 962 -25.25 -5.82 2.30
N ASP A 963 -24.35 -4.83 2.34
CA ASP A 963 -22.94 -5.05 2.68
C ASP A 963 -22.77 -5.49 4.15
N ILE A 964 -23.50 -4.84 5.05
CA ILE A 964 -23.58 -5.20 6.48
C ILE A 964 -24.15 -6.62 6.64
N LEU A 965 -25.24 -6.92 5.96
CA LEU A 965 -25.83 -8.27 5.94
C LEU A 965 -24.90 -9.32 5.31
N ALA A 966 -24.05 -8.93 4.36
CA ALA A 966 -23.05 -9.83 3.76
C ALA A 966 -21.94 -10.21 4.76
N HIS A 967 -21.63 -9.38 5.76
CA HIS A 967 -20.77 -9.78 6.88
C HIS A 967 -21.52 -10.66 7.90
N LEU A 968 -22.68 -10.18 8.39
CA LEU A 968 -23.44 -10.85 9.46
C LEU A 968 -23.95 -12.25 9.05
N LEU A 969 -24.24 -12.45 7.77
CA LEU A 969 -24.70 -13.71 7.19
C LEU A 969 -23.62 -14.38 6.32
N HIS A 970 -22.34 -14.12 6.57
CA HIS A 970 -21.23 -14.82 5.90
C HIS A 970 -21.05 -16.23 6.47
N PRO A 971 -20.81 -17.28 5.66
CA PRO A 971 -20.60 -18.64 6.18
C PRO A 971 -19.42 -18.72 7.17
N PHE A 972 -18.35 -17.96 6.95
CA PHE A 972 -17.22 -17.92 7.91
C PHE A 972 -17.56 -17.16 9.19
N THR A 973 -18.34 -16.06 9.14
CA THR A 973 -18.77 -15.34 10.35
C THR A 973 -19.69 -16.22 11.19
N LEU A 974 -20.69 -16.85 10.57
CA LEU A 974 -21.64 -17.72 11.26
C LEU A 974 -20.97 -18.97 11.84
N ARG A 975 -20.08 -19.63 11.08
CA ARG A 975 -19.31 -20.77 11.59
C ARG A 975 -18.39 -20.35 12.75
N ARG A 976 -17.69 -19.22 12.63
CA ARG A 976 -16.88 -18.66 13.73
C ARG A 976 -17.72 -18.34 14.96
N MET A 977 -18.96 -17.86 14.82
CA MET A 977 -19.89 -17.69 15.95
C MET A 977 -20.31 -19.01 16.60
N THR A 978 -20.44 -20.10 15.82
CA THR A 978 -20.67 -21.46 16.35
C THR A 978 -19.42 -21.99 17.07
N ASP A 979 -18.25 -21.94 16.44
CA ASP A 979 -16.99 -22.46 16.98
C ASP A 979 -16.53 -21.71 18.24
N THR A 980 -16.68 -20.38 18.26
CA THR A 980 -16.38 -19.54 19.44
C THR A 980 -17.27 -19.84 20.64
N GLY A 981 -18.43 -20.48 20.45
CA GLY A 981 -19.25 -20.99 21.55
C GLY A 981 -18.52 -22.02 22.42
N LEU A 982 -17.50 -22.69 21.89
CA LEU A 982 -16.63 -23.62 22.63
C LEU A 982 -15.60 -22.92 23.53
N TYR A 983 -15.35 -21.61 23.32
CA TYR A 983 -14.33 -20.83 24.04
C TYR A 983 -14.79 -19.41 24.45
N GLY A 984 -16.09 -19.24 24.73
CA GLY A 984 -16.62 -18.08 25.47
C GLY A 984 -17.48 -17.08 24.69
N ASN A 985 -17.95 -17.39 23.48
CA ASN A 985 -18.98 -16.57 22.83
C ASN A 985 -20.38 -16.90 23.33
N ASP A 986 -20.89 -16.09 24.26
CA ASP A 986 -22.27 -16.21 24.77
C ASP A 986 -23.35 -15.70 23.78
N TYR A 987 -22.99 -15.04 22.66
CA TYR A 987 -23.96 -14.59 21.65
C TYR A 987 -24.08 -15.62 20.54
N SER A 988 -25.00 -16.56 20.74
CA SER A 988 -25.21 -17.69 19.83
C SER A 988 -25.80 -17.27 18.47
N VAL A 989 -25.53 -18.04 17.41
CA VAL A 989 -26.10 -17.82 16.07
C VAL A 989 -27.64 -17.74 16.04
N PRO A 990 -28.40 -18.62 16.74
CA PRO A 990 -29.85 -18.49 16.83
C PRO A 990 -30.33 -17.17 17.42
N GLU A 991 -29.62 -16.66 18.44
CA GLU A 991 -29.94 -15.41 19.11
C GLU A 991 -29.59 -14.20 18.24
N MET A 992 -28.42 -14.19 17.61
CA MET A 992 -28.00 -13.12 16.70
C MET A 992 -28.92 -12.99 15.49
N MET A 993 -29.28 -14.11 14.83
CA MET A 993 -30.27 -14.09 13.76
C MET A 993 -31.67 -13.69 14.26
N GLY A 994 -32.01 -14.01 15.51
CA GLY A 994 -33.25 -13.61 16.15
C GLY A 994 -33.35 -12.09 16.37
N ASP A 995 -32.30 -11.46 16.90
CA ASP A 995 -32.20 -10.01 17.06
C ASP A 995 -32.21 -9.31 15.69
N LEU A 996 -31.41 -9.79 14.74
CA LEU A 996 -31.33 -9.23 13.37
C LEU A 996 -32.66 -9.33 12.62
N THR A 997 -33.38 -10.44 12.77
CA THR A 997 -34.75 -10.57 12.25
C THR A 997 -35.71 -9.58 12.94
N GLY A 998 -35.52 -9.33 14.24
CA GLY A 998 -36.31 -8.34 14.99
C GLY A 998 -36.10 -6.92 14.48
N ALA A 999 -34.84 -6.50 14.33
CA ALA A 999 -34.47 -5.20 13.76
C ALA A 999 -35.10 -4.95 12.38
N ILE A 1000 -35.21 -5.99 11.54
CA ILE A 1000 -35.69 -5.88 10.16
C ILE A 1000 -37.23 -6.02 10.04
N PHE A 1001 -37.95 -6.59 11.03
CA PHE A 1001 -39.39 -6.87 10.92
C PHE A 1001 -40.29 -6.44 12.09
N ASP A 1002 -39.81 -6.31 13.33
CA ASP A 1002 -40.70 -6.20 14.49
C ASP A 1002 -41.44 -4.84 14.53
N THR A 1003 -40.77 -3.74 14.21
CA THR A 1003 -41.36 -2.39 14.09
C THR A 1003 -42.44 -2.35 13.00
N ASP A 1004 -42.12 -2.90 11.83
CA ASP A 1004 -42.98 -2.96 10.64
C ASP A 1004 -44.19 -3.91 10.80
N SER A 1005 -44.16 -4.80 11.81
CA SER A 1005 -45.13 -5.89 11.96
C SER A 1005 -46.59 -5.44 12.12
N ARG A 1006 -46.85 -4.21 12.57
CA ARG A 1006 -48.20 -3.68 12.88
C ARG A 1006 -48.63 -2.46 12.04
N GLY A 1007 -47.76 -1.94 11.17
CA GLY A 1007 -47.98 -0.72 10.39
C GLY A 1007 -47.83 -0.93 8.89
N ALA A 1008 -47.89 0.17 8.14
CA ALA A 1008 -47.47 0.19 6.74
C ALA A 1008 -45.94 0.13 6.65
N VAL A 1009 -45.41 -0.56 5.63
CA VAL A 1009 -43.97 -0.77 5.43
C VAL A 1009 -43.48 0.14 4.31
N ASN A 1010 -42.57 1.06 4.61
CA ASN A 1010 -42.08 2.02 3.61
C ASN A 1010 -41.20 1.32 2.53
N THR A 1011 -41.04 1.96 1.37
CA THR A 1011 -40.42 1.32 0.20
C THR A 1011 -38.93 0.98 0.38
N MET A 1012 -38.19 1.71 1.24
CA MET A 1012 -36.83 1.33 1.65
C MET A 1012 -36.84 0.01 2.44
N ARG A 1013 -37.73 -0.09 3.43
CA ARG A 1013 -37.90 -1.30 4.26
C ARG A 1013 -38.38 -2.51 3.48
N GLN A 1014 -39.23 -2.31 2.45
CA GLN A 1014 -39.67 -3.40 1.58
C GLN A 1014 -38.50 -4.07 0.85
N GLY A 1015 -37.55 -3.28 0.34
CA GLY A 1015 -36.33 -3.79 -0.31
C GLY A 1015 -35.46 -4.59 0.66
N LEU A 1016 -35.19 -4.03 1.85
CA LEU A 1016 -34.42 -4.69 2.90
C LEU A 1016 -35.04 -6.02 3.35
N GLN A 1017 -36.33 -6.04 3.64
CA GLN A 1017 -37.05 -7.23 4.09
C GLN A 1017 -37.03 -8.33 3.02
N HIS A 1018 -37.19 -7.98 1.73
CA HIS A 1018 -37.06 -8.94 0.64
C HIS A 1018 -35.65 -9.51 0.50
N TYR A 1019 -34.60 -8.67 0.61
CA TYR A 1019 -33.20 -9.09 0.51
C TYR A 1019 -32.78 -9.97 1.68
N TYR A 1020 -33.16 -9.61 2.91
CA TYR A 1020 -32.86 -10.41 4.10
C TYR A 1020 -33.50 -11.81 4.02
N VAL A 1021 -34.74 -11.91 3.52
CA VAL A 1021 -35.41 -13.19 3.26
C VAL A 1021 -34.66 -14.02 2.21
N ASP A 1022 -34.17 -13.42 1.12
CA ASP A 1022 -33.33 -14.13 0.15
C ASP A 1022 -32.01 -14.62 0.76
N ARG A 1023 -31.38 -13.83 1.64
CA ARG A 1023 -30.17 -14.25 2.36
C ARG A 1023 -30.47 -15.40 3.31
N LEU A 1024 -31.57 -15.37 4.07
CA LEU A 1024 -31.95 -16.50 4.95
C LEU A 1024 -32.28 -17.78 4.16
N ILE A 1025 -32.95 -17.68 3.02
CA ILE A 1025 -33.16 -18.81 2.11
C ILE A 1025 -31.82 -19.36 1.62
N GLY A 1026 -30.90 -18.46 1.18
CA GLY A 1026 -29.55 -18.82 0.76
C GLY A 1026 -28.66 -19.42 1.85
N VAL A 1027 -28.89 -19.09 3.13
CA VAL A 1027 -28.24 -19.76 4.28
C VAL A 1027 -28.82 -21.17 4.47
N PHE A 1028 -30.15 -21.30 4.52
CA PHE A 1028 -30.84 -22.57 4.73
C PHE A 1028 -30.54 -23.62 3.64
N GLY A 1029 -30.63 -23.22 2.37
CA GLY A 1029 -30.45 -24.09 1.20
C GLY A 1029 -29.00 -24.41 0.82
N SER A 1030 -27.99 -23.88 1.51
CA SER A 1030 -26.58 -24.01 1.13
C SER A 1030 -25.75 -24.85 2.11
N VAL A 1031 -24.99 -25.81 1.55
CA VAL A 1031 -24.10 -26.74 2.28
C VAL A 1031 -22.81 -26.10 2.80
N PHE A 1032 -22.65 -24.78 2.66
CA PHE A 1032 -21.44 -24.06 3.08
C PHE A 1032 -21.57 -23.45 4.49
N TYR A 1033 -22.80 -23.36 4.99
CA TYR A 1033 -23.12 -23.01 6.37
C TYR A 1033 -23.23 -24.29 7.21
N ASP A 1034 -22.87 -24.20 8.49
CA ASP A 1034 -23.08 -25.29 9.45
C ASP A 1034 -24.56 -25.47 9.81
N GLU A 1035 -24.91 -26.63 10.38
CA GLU A 1035 -26.31 -26.96 10.69
C GLU A 1035 -26.93 -26.05 11.76
N VAL A 1036 -26.14 -25.36 12.61
CA VAL A 1036 -26.66 -24.38 13.57
C VAL A 1036 -27.12 -23.13 12.83
N ALA A 1037 -26.31 -22.61 11.90
CA ALA A 1037 -26.67 -21.52 11.02
C ALA A 1037 -27.87 -21.86 10.11
N ARG A 1038 -27.89 -23.03 9.49
CA ARG A 1038 -29.00 -23.50 8.64
C ARG A 1038 -30.31 -23.64 9.42
N SER A 1039 -30.25 -24.21 10.62
CA SER A 1039 -31.41 -24.33 11.52
C SER A 1039 -31.91 -22.98 12.04
N SER A 1040 -30.98 -22.05 12.31
CA SER A 1040 -31.31 -20.68 12.75
C SER A 1040 -32.00 -19.87 11.65
N ALA A 1041 -31.55 -20.02 10.41
CA ALA A 1041 -32.20 -19.41 9.25
C ALA A 1041 -33.61 -19.99 9.02
N LEU A 1042 -33.78 -21.33 9.08
CA LEU A 1042 -35.09 -21.98 9.01
C LEU A 1042 -36.05 -21.51 10.13
N GLY A 1043 -35.53 -21.35 11.35
CA GLY A 1043 -36.29 -20.82 12.49
C GLY A 1043 -36.81 -19.40 12.25
N ASN A 1044 -35.96 -18.52 11.70
CA ASN A 1044 -36.32 -17.13 11.43
C ASN A 1044 -37.19 -16.96 10.16
N LEU A 1045 -36.99 -17.75 9.10
CA LEU A 1045 -37.93 -17.85 7.97
C LEU A 1045 -39.33 -18.21 8.47
N ARG A 1046 -39.45 -19.22 9.33
CA ARG A 1046 -40.72 -19.60 9.97
C ARG A 1046 -41.28 -18.53 10.92
N ARG A 1047 -40.44 -17.69 11.54
CA ARG A 1047 -40.88 -16.52 12.34
C ARG A 1047 -41.49 -15.45 11.43
N ILE A 1048 -40.78 -15.06 10.38
CA ILE A 1048 -41.22 -14.04 9.40
C ILE A 1048 -42.52 -14.50 8.73
N ARG A 1049 -42.61 -15.77 8.31
CA ARG A 1049 -43.80 -16.28 7.63
C ARG A 1049 -45.09 -16.13 8.46
N ARG A 1050 -45.00 -16.36 9.78
CA ARG A 1050 -46.12 -16.17 10.75
C ARG A 1050 -46.41 -14.70 11.11
N SER A 1051 -45.54 -13.75 10.76
CA SER A 1051 -45.83 -12.33 10.95
C SER A 1051 -46.50 -11.71 9.72
N MET A 1052 -46.30 -12.26 8.52
CA MET A 1052 -46.97 -11.79 7.29
C MET A 1052 -48.50 -11.89 7.41
N ASP A 1053 -49.02 -12.98 7.99
CA ASP A 1053 -50.47 -13.22 8.19
C ASP A 1053 -51.16 -12.17 9.10
N ARG A 1054 -50.39 -11.37 9.85
CA ARG A 1054 -50.91 -10.41 10.83
C ARG A 1054 -51.25 -9.08 10.15
N TRP A 1055 -52.36 -9.05 9.42
CA TRP A 1055 -52.76 -7.93 8.58
C TRP A 1055 -53.07 -6.63 9.36
N ARG A 1056 -52.25 -5.61 9.10
CA ARG A 1056 -52.55 -4.16 9.15
C ARG A 1056 -51.65 -3.49 8.11
N GLY A 1057 -52.16 -2.50 7.38
CA GLY A 1057 -51.40 -1.79 6.34
C GLY A 1057 -52.23 -1.42 5.11
N ASP A 1058 -51.59 -0.73 4.18
CA ASP A 1058 -52.15 -0.28 2.90
C ASP A 1058 -52.05 -1.38 1.81
N ALA A 1059 -52.41 -1.03 0.56
CA ALA A 1059 -52.35 -1.94 -0.57
C ALA A 1059 -50.91 -2.36 -0.94
N ALA A 1060 -49.93 -1.44 -0.86
CA ALA A 1060 -48.53 -1.77 -1.13
C ALA A 1060 -47.95 -2.69 -0.04
N THR A 1061 -48.23 -2.40 1.24
CA THR A 1061 -47.85 -3.27 2.37
C THR A 1061 -48.43 -4.67 2.23
N ARG A 1062 -49.67 -4.81 1.74
CA ARG A 1062 -50.29 -6.11 1.47
C ARG A 1062 -49.49 -6.88 0.41
N ALA A 1063 -49.32 -6.32 -0.79
CA ALA A 1063 -48.63 -6.97 -1.90
C ALA A 1063 -47.18 -7.36 -1.55
N HIS A 1064 -46.48 -6.51 -0.80
CA HIS A 1064 -45.15 -6.78 -0.28
C HIS A 1064 -45.12 -8.00 0.66
N ARG A 1065 -46.01 -8.04 1.67
CA ARG A 1065 -46.09 -9.14 2.63
C ARG A 1065 -46.52 -10.46 1.98
N ASP A 1066 -47.45 -10.41 1.04
CA ASP A 1066 -47.89 -11.56 0.25
C ASP A 1066 -46.71 -12.13 -0.59
N HIS A 1067 -45.89 -11.26 -1.17
CA HIS A 1067 -44.69 -11.65 -1.90
C HIS A 1067 -43.60 -12.23 -0.98
N ILE A 1068 -43.41 -11.71 0.24
CA ILE A 1068 -42.53 -12.35 1.24
C ILE A 1068 -43.04 -13.73 1.63
N ALA A 1069 -44.35 -13.86 1.91
CA ALA A 1069 -44.96 -15.14 2.26
C ALA A 1069 -44.75 -16.18 1.16
N PHE A 1070 -45.02 -15.83 -0.10
CA PHE A 1070 -44.79 -16.68 -1.27
C PHE A 1070 -43.32 -17.13 -1.41
N LYS A 1071 -42.36 -16.21 -1.24
CA LYS A 1071 -40.92 -16.54 -1.31
C LYS A 1071 -40.51 -17.57 -0.23
N ILE A 1072 -41.02 -17.40 0.99
CA ILE A 1072 -40.71 -18.31 2.09
C ILE A 1072 -41.40 -19.66 1.89
N ASP A 1073 -42.69 -19.68 1.57
CA ASP A 1073 -43.45 -20.93 1.37
C ASP A 1073 -42.82 -21.78 0.26
N ARG A 1074 -42.50 -21.16 -0.88
CA ARG A 1074 -41.81 -21.83 -2.00
C ARG A 1074 -40.47 -22.44 -1.58
N ALA A 1075 -39.65 -21.73 -0.80
CA ALA A 1075 -38.35 -22.24 -0.33
C ALA A 1075 -38.48 -23.37 0.70
N LEU A 1076 -39.56 -23.36 1.49
CA LEU A 1076 -39.89 -24.45 2.42
C LEU A 1076 -40.43 -25.69 1.71
N GLU A 1077 -41.12 -25.53 0.56
CA GLU A 1077 -41.57 -26.63 -0.30
C GLU A 1077 -40.43 -27.27 -1.11
N THR A 1078 -39.55 -26.46 -1.71
CA THR A 1078 -38.44 -26.96 -2.56
C THR A 1078 -37.29 -27.58 -1.78
N GLY A 1079 -37.11 -27.18 -0.51
CA GLY A 1079 -35.89 -27.46 0.26
C GLY A 1079 -34.61 -26.88 -0.38
N ARG A 1080 -34.77 -25.85 -1.23
CA ARG A 1080 -33.74 -25.22 -2.08
C ARG A 1080 -34.09 -23.77 -2.37
#